data_AF-A0A6I4NTL5-F1
#
_entry.id   AF-A0A6I4NTL5-F1
#
_cell.length_a   1.000
_cell.length_b   1.000
_cell.length_c   1.000
_cell.angle_alpha   90.00
_cell.angle_beta   90.00
_cell.angle_gamma   90.00
#
_symmetry.space_group_name_H-M   'P 1'
#
loop_
_entity.id
_entity.type
_entity.pdbx_description
1 polymer ?
#
loop_
_entity_poly.entity_id
_entity_poly.type
_entity_poly.pdbx_seq_one_letter_code
_entity_poly.pdbx_strand_id
1 'polypeptide(L)'
;MSFDEIEDILFLEESYNKDSPASIGKSLLLNRLVFSGKKSTGETVAFDQTLYNGINIWIADNHKGKSTIFKIIKFALTGNDSIKKDIKPWIEEILLEFTIGKVTYTCHIDRTGRDRGSLYRFTIEQYKTYKSEFKLDVIEKQVEFSFNSRQDLEDKLQSFFFEQFSFYILKYTQKSSAKDSFDLNTSSLSWSTYFKSIYLESNNYEHLFFEQEKIGLQGKKIFEMVLGLPLTYPINMLKIQQDRVNENIGKIKLVDKSRIDTAKTSKEELDKRYQEVIKELESAGQNSGITFQERPLIEEYSAIQHKVNKIRKEQRDFTEFYQAEKTKLNRIEDEFSNLQNDRRKVDAEILRLQKQELNMDLYRQSQSFFTNLDIKACPHCEIKVSDDKKEKEKEQHICSLCGEESKEQKIEEAEILQKSSQIQQEIKIHNERLAKITKSLDEKSILIKDVKKKAEDYSAKISLSPSIEMDNKRLNEIEDEIALIAREREKHKDKVEKKEELIKEQAVLNFQLEEIKRNQSTIISDELDNLNFKKTVLEFALSALEKKRSLLNKDILGKLEALILKEVNAFGLKSITKVIISEKYELIYTQNDVQIGFNDLSEGEKLRAKLAFYLSLIQLDIEHSLGRHPRFLIFDSPGSEEMVPQHLKGLAEIFKDINNRFEKELQIFVGSALREFSQITDEDRTFIKKEDEFVF
;
A
#
# COMPACT_ATOMS: atom_id res chain seq x y z
N MET A 1 -14.59 10.29 -28.45
CA MET A 1 -13.37 10.00 -27.67
C MET A 1 -12.42 9.17 -28.50
N SER A 2 -11.14 9.43 -28.35
CA SER A 2 -10.09 8.66 -29.00
C SER A 2 -9.82 7.37 -28.20
N PHE A 3 -9.14 6.43 -28.85
CA PHE A 3 -8.62 5.24 -28.20
C PHE A 3 -7.71 5.60 -27.00
N ASP A 4 -6.91 6.67 -27.14
CA ASP A 4 -5.96 7.14 -26.14
C ASP A 4 -6.62 7.54 -24.81
N GLU A 5 -7.80 8.18 -24.85
CA GLU A 5 -8.53 8.56 -23.64
C GLU A 5 -9.02 7.35 -22.83
N ILE A 6 -9.37 6.25 -23.51
CA ILE A 6 -9.74 5.00 -22.84
C ILE A 6 -8.50 4.31 -22.27
N GLU A 7 -7.38 4.33 -23.01
CA GLU A 7 -6.11 3.77 -22.56
C GLU A 7 -5.61 4.48 -21.29
N ASP A 8 -5.70 5.80 -21.23
CA ASP A 8 -5.35 6.60 -20.05
C ASP A 8 -6.24 6.29 -18.83
N ILE A 9 -7.55 6.08 -19.03
CA ILE A 9 -8.47 5.69 -17.94
C ILE A 9 -8.13 4.30 -17.40
N LEU A 10 -7.69 3.39 -18.27
CA LEU A 10 -7.37 2.00 -17.93
C LEU A 10 -5.88 1.78 -17.65
N PHE A 11 -5.08 2.85 -17.61
CA PHE A 11 -3.66 2.77 -17.34
C PHE A 11 -3.40 2.27 -15.90
N LEU A 12 -2.42 1.38 -15.79
CA LEU A 12 -1.92 0.83 -14.52
C LEU A 12 -0.39 0.99 -14.47
N GLU A 13 0.14 1.28 -13.29
CA GLU A 13 1.60 1.38 -13.07
C GLU A 13 2.32 0.05 -13.36
N GLU A 14 1.62 -1.07 -13.19
CA GLU A 14 2.15 -2.41 -13.43
C GLU A 14 1.26 -3.22 -14.37
N SER A 15 1.81 -4.33 -14.88
CA SER A 15 1.17 -5.17 -15.89
C SER A 15 -0.14 -5.82 -15.39
N TYR A 16 -1.11 -5.92 -16.29
CA TYR A 16 -2.35 -6.68 -16.10
C TYR A 16 -2.11 -8.18 -15.83
N ASN A 17 -0.95 -8.72 -16.21
CA ASN A 17 -0.56 -10.11 -16.02
C ASN A 17 0.42 -10.31 -14.83
N LYS A 18 0.46 -9.36 -13.88
CA LYS A 18 1.30 -9.47 -12.68
C LYS A 18 0.97 -10.71 -11.83
N ASP A 19 -0.28 -11.13 -11.87
CA ASP A 19 -0.82 -12.22 -11.06
C ASP A 19 -0.55 -13.58 -11.70
N SER A 20 -0.05 -14.50 -10.89
CA SER A 20 0.14 -15.89 -11.29
C SER A 20 -0.22 -16.82 -10.14
N PRO A 21 -1.08 -17.83 -10.39
CA PRO A 21 -1.42 -18.83 -9.40
C PRO A 21 -0.31 -19.87 -9.27
N ALA A 22 0.69 -19.87 -10.14
CA ALA A 22 1.81 -20.80 -10.05
C ALA A 22 2.60 -20.55 -8.76
N SER A 23 2.89 -21.64 -8.07
CA SER A 23 3.76 -21.62 -6.90
C SER A 23 5.17 -21.23 -7.28
N ILE A 24 5.81 -20.55 -6.32
CA ILE A 24 7.21 -20.15 -6.35
C ILE A 24 8.11 -21.25 -5.76
N GLY A 25 7.51 -22.30 -5.19
CA GLY A 25 8.23 -23.41 -4.55
C GLY A 25 9.02 -23.01 -3.30
N LYS A 26 8.73 -21.84 -2.72
CA LYS A 26 9.39 -21.34 -1.50
C LYS A 26 8.49 -21.58 -0.29
N SER A 27 9.04 -22.17 0.75
CA SER A 27 8.43 -22.27 2.07
C SER A 27 9.23 -21.43 3.07
N LEU A 28 8.57 -20.99 4.14
CA LEU A 28 9.21 -20.41 5.33
C LEU A 28 9.39 -21.53 6.36
N LEU A 29 10.64 -21.77 6.75
CA LEU A 29 10.98 -22.74 7.79
C LEU A 29 11.72 -22.02 8.91
N LEU A 30 11.20 -22.03 10.13
CA LEU A 30 11.92 -21.55 11.31
C LEU A 30 12.83 -22.67 11.83
N ASN A 31 14.11 -22.36 12.05
CA ASN A 31 15.12 -23.33 12.45
C ASN A 31 15.48 -23.24 13.92
N ARG A 32 15.53 -22.01 14.47
CA ARG A 32 15.92 -21.79 15.87
C ARG A 32 15.47 -20.43 16.36
N LEU A 33 14.99 -20.38 17.59
CA LEU A 33 14.69 -19.15 18.30
C LEU A 33 15.59 -19.03 19.52
N VAL A 34 16.31 -17.91 19.63
CA VAL A 34 17.05 -17.54 20.84
C VAL A 34 16.61 -16.16 21.29
N PHE A 35 16.31 -15.99 22.56
CA PHE A 35 16.12 -14.66 23.14
C PHE A 35 16.62 -14.61 24.57
N SER A 36 17.07 -13.44 24.98
CA SER A 36 17.58 -13.22 26.33
C SER A 36 17.20 -11.84 26.86
N GLY A 37 17.27 -11.70 28.18
CA GLY A 37 17.16 -10.42 28.86
C GLY A 37 17.02 -10.58 30.36
N LYS A 38 16.39 -9.61 31.03
CA LYS A 38 16.29 -9.56 32.50
C LYS A 38 14.89 -9.14 32.94
N LYS A 39 14.29 -9.90 33.86
CA LYS A 39 13.05 -9.49 34.51
C LYS A 39 13.30 -8.25 35.37
N SER A 40 12.23 -7.51 35.67
CA SER A 40 12.29 -6.36 36.59
C SER A 40 12.79 -6.73 38.00
N THR A 41 12.71 -8.01 38.37
CA THR A 41 13.22 -8.57 39.63
C THR A 41 14.73 -8.86 39.61
N GLY A 42 15.40 -8.76 38.45
CA GLY A 42 16.82 -9.07 38.27
C GLY A 42 17.10 -10.51 37.79
N GLU A 43 16.09 -11.37 37.72
CA GLU A 43 16.22 -12.72 37.16
C GLU A 43 16.58 -12.67 35.66
N THR A 44 17.52 -13.50 35.24
CA THR A 44 17.91 -13.61 33.83
C THR A 44 16.90 -14.47 33.08
N VAL A 45 16.43 -13.98 31.94
CA VAL A 45 15.64 -14.73 30.97
C VAL A 45 16.59 -15.21 29.88
N ALA A 46 16.62 -16.51 29.63
CA ALA A 46 17.39 -17.10 28.54
C ALA A 46 16.58 -18.25 27.93
N PHE A 47 16.29 -18.13 26.64
CA PHE A 47 15.57 -19.13 25.88
C PHE A 47 16.36 -19.46 24.62
N ASP A 48 16.56 -20.74 24.34
CA ASP A 48 17.27 -21.24 23.17
C ASP A 48 16.60 -22.53 22.73
N GLN A 49 15.96 -22.52 21.57
CA GLN A 49 15.14 -23.64 21.10
C GLN A 49 15.33 -23.88 19.61
N THR A 50 15.74 -25.09 19.25
CA THR A 50 15.71 -25.60 17.87
C THR A 50 14.28 -25.92 17.48
N LEU A 51 13.95 -25.62 16.22
CA LEU A 51 12.63 -25.74 15.61
C LEU A 51 12.76 -26.62 14.36
N TYR A 52 11.79 -27.49 14.14
CA TYR A 52 11.89 -28.55 13.13
C TYR A 52 10.76 -28.48 12.10
N ASN A 53 10.90 -29.19 10.99
CA ASN A 53 9.78 -29.43 10.08
C ASN A 53 8.67 -30.27 10.76
N GLY A 54 7.47 -30.22 10.20
CA GLY A 54 6.29 -30.86 10.76
C GLY A 54 5.70 -30.06 11.90
N ILE A 55 5.07 -30.75 12.84
CA ILE A 55 4.39 -30.11 13.97
C ILE A 55 5.33 -29.99 15.16
N ASN A 56 5.47 -28.77 15.69
CA ASN A 56 6.18 -28.46 16.93
C ASN A 56 5.16 -28.01 17.98
N ILE A 57 5.24 -28.53 19.20
CA ILE A 57 4.18 -28.38 20.19
C ILE A 57 4.74 -27.83 21.51
N TRP A 58 4.11 -26.77 22.02
CA TRP A 58 4.35 -26.26 23.37
C TRP A 58 3.17 -26.59 24.27
N ILE A 59 3.41 -27.42 25.28
CA ILE A 59 2.42 -27.88 26.25
C ILE A 59 2.76 -27.31 27.63
N ALA A 60 1.94 -26.39 28.10
CA ALA A 60 2.04 -25.75 29.42
C ALA A 60 0.67 -25.23 29.84
N ASP A 61 0.47 -24.90 31.11
CA ASP A 61 -0.81 -24.36 31.56
C ASP A 61 -1.11 -22.99 30.94
N ASN A 62 -2.35 -22.52 31.07
CA ASN A 62 -2.74 -21.21 30.57
C ASN A 62 -1.91 -20.10 31.24
N HIS A 63 -1.62 -19.05 30.49
CA HIS A 63 -0.82 -17.89 30.94
C HIS A 63 0.66 -18.17 31.30
N LYS A 64 1.21 -19.34 30.94
CA LYS A 64 2.61 -19.70 31.22
C LYS A 64 3.65 -19.30 30.15
N GLY A 65 3.26 -18.49 29.17
CA GLY A 65 4.20 -17.89 28.19
C GLY A 65 4.20 -18.48 26.78
N LYS A 66 3.39 -19.51 26.48
CA LYS A 66 3.26 -20.11 25.14
C LYS A 66 2.98 -19.06 24.04
N SER A 67 1.91 -18.28 24.20
CA SER A 67 1.54 -17.19 23.29
C SER A 67 2.62 -16.11 23.20
N THR A 68 3.44 -15.94 24.24
CA THR A 68 4.52 -14.96 24.22
C THR A 68 5.63 -15.38 23.27
N ILE A 69 5.97 -16.68 23.19
CA ILE A 69 6.93 -17.21 22.22
C ILE A 69 6.46 -16.92 20.79
N PHE A 70 5.20 -17.20 20.48
CA PHE A 70 4.63 -16.92 19.15
C PHE A 70 4.60 -15.43 18.83
N LYS A 71 4.38 -14.57 19.84
CA LYS A 71 4.46 -13.11 19.66
C LYS A 71 5.89 -12.61 19.44
N ILE A 72 6.89 -13.24 20.03
CA ILE A 72 8.32 -12.96 19.75
C ILE A 72 8.66 -13.35 18.31
N ILE A 73 8.23 -14.54 17.86
CA ILE A 73 8.39 -14.99 16.47
C ILE A 73 7.69 -14.03 15.51
N LYS A 74 6.43 -13.67 15.77
CA LYS A 74 5.67 -12.69 14.99
C LYS A 74 6.43 -11.36 14.90
N PHE A 75 6.97 -10.87 16.02
CA PHE A 75 7.74 -9.62 16.02
C PHE A 75 8.99 -9.71 15.16
N ALA A 76 9.75 -10.81 15.25
CA ALA A 76 10.94 -11.02 14.43
C ALA A 76 10.65 -11.24 12.92
N LEU A 77 9.46 -11.75 12.59
CA LEU A 77 9.04 -11.96 11.19
C LEU A 77 8.28 -10.78 10.59
N THR A 78 7.69 -9.89 11.39
CA THR A 78 6.81 -8.83 10.88
C THR A 78 7.21 -7.42 11.29
N GLY A 79 8.04 -7.24 12.32
CA GLY A 79 8.29 -5.94 12.95
C GLY A 79 7.14 -5.42 13.81
N ASN A 80 5.96 -6.04 13.74
CA ASN A 80 4.79 -5.66 14.53
C ASN A 80 4.82 -6.31 15.92
N ASP A 81 5.13 -5.51 16.93
CA ASP A 81 5.26 -5.94 18.32
C ASP A 81 3.89 -6.00 19.01
N SER A 82 3.43 -7.23 19.29
CA SER A 82 2.20 -7.51 20.04
C SER A 82 2.47 -8.23 21.39
N ILE A 83 3.74 -8.24 21.83
CA ILE A 83 4.16 -8.76 23.13
C ILE A 83 3.50 -7.90 24.23
N LYS A 84 3.07 -8.55 25.33
CA LYS A 84 2.42 -7.84 26.43
C LYS A 84 3.36 -6.80 27.04
N LYS A 85 2.81 -5.66 27.46
CA LYS A 85 3.57 -4.48 27.94
C LYS A 85 4.44 -4.76 29.18
N ASP A 86 4.03 -5.72 30.00
CA ASP A 86 4.71 -6.17 31.21
C ASP A 86 5.89 -7.10 30.92
N ILE A 87 5.80 -7.95 29.88
CA ILE A 87 6.86 -8.88 29.48
C ILE A 87 7.87 -8.21 28.55
N LYS A 88 7.42 -7.25 27.75
CA LYS A 88 8.25 -6.57 26.75
C LYS A 88 9.60 -6.04 27.29
N PRO A 89 9.68 -5.40 28.47
CA PRO A 89 10.95 -4.92 29.03
C PRO A 89 11.92 -6.04 29.43
N TRP A 90 11.46 -7.28 29.54
CA TRP A 90 12.30 -8.40 29.96
C TRP A 90 13.16 -8.95 28.82
N ILE A 91 12.85 -8.60 27.58
CA ILE A 91 13.51 -9.13 26.39
C ILE A 91 14.47 -8.08 25.87
N GLU A 92 15.76 -8.36 25.98
CA GLU A 92 16.86 -7.46 25.58
C GLU A 92 17.41 -7.82 24.19
N GLU A 93 17.45 -9.10 23.82
CA GLU A 93 17.97 -9.58 22.54
C GLU A 93 17.08 -10.70 21.98
N ILE A 94 16.84 -10.68 20.67
CA ILE A 94 16.12 -11.73 19.92
C ILE A 94 16.97 -12.11 18.70
N LEU A 95 17.14 -13.42 18.50
CA LEU A 95 17.69 -14.04 17.31
C LEU A 95 16.70 -15.07 16.79
N LEU A 96 16.19 -14.87 15.58
CA LEU A 96 15.34 -15.84 14.89
C LEU A 96 16.04 -16.32 13.63
N GLU A 97 16.36 -17.61 13.58
CA GLU A 97 16.88 -18.27 12.40
C GLU A 97 15.74 -18.87 11.59
N PHE A 98 15.73 -18.60 10.29
CA PHE A 98 14.75 -19.16 9.37
C PHE A 98 15.32 -19.35 7.96
N THR A 99 14.79 -20.32 7.23
CA THR A 99 15.15 -20.62 5.85
C THR A 99 13.99 -20.30 4.92
N ILE A 100 14.29 -19.66 3.79
CA ILE A 100 13.37 -19.49 2.67
C ILE A 100 13.98 -20.12 1.43
N GLY A 101 13.35 -21.17 0.91
CA GLY A 101 13.91 -21.96 -0.19
C GLY A 101 15.22 -22.63 0.24
N LYS A 102 16.37 -22.13 -0.27
CA LYS A 102 17.71 -22.67 0.03
C LYS A 102 18.60 -21.73 0.84
N VAL A 103 18.09 -20.56 1.22
CA VAL A 103 18.87 -19.53 1.92
C VAL A 103 18.42 -19.45 3.37
N THR A 104 19.38 -19.54 4.29
CA THR A 104 19.15 -19.38 5.72
C THR A 104 19.46 -17.95 6.15
N TYR A 105 18.58 -17.40 6.95
CA TYR A 105 18.63 -16.06 7.48
C TYR A 105 18.61 -16.06 9.00
N THR A 106 19.26 -15.05 9.60
CA THR A 106 19.16 -14.77 11.02
C THR A 106 18.70 -13.33 11.22
N CYS A 107 17.50 -13.15 11.79
CA CYS A 107 17.00 -11.85 12.22
C CYS A 107 17.51 -11.57 13.64
N HIS A 108 18.33 -10.54 13.79
CA HIS A 108 18.81 -10.06 15.08
C HIS A 108 18.11 -8.76 15.46
N ILE A 109 17.57 -8.70 16.69
CA ILE A 109 16.94 -7.51 17.26
C ILE A 109 17.53 -7.25 18.66
N ASP A 110 18.21 -6.11 18.80
CA ASP A 110 18.64 -5.54 20.07
C ASP A 110 17.58 -4.55 20.57
N ARG A 111 17.13 -4.77 21.81
CA ARG A 111 16.05 -4.04 22.48
C ARG A 111 16.51 -3.29 23.73
N THR A 112 17.83 -3.24 23.99
CA THR A 112 18.39 -2.52 25.16
C THR A 112 18.18 -1.00 25.10
N GLY A 113 17.80 -0.47 23.94
CA GLY A 113 17.41 0.93 23.74
C GLY A 113 16.27 1.05 22.72
N ARG A 114 16.47 1.82 21.66
CA ARG A 114 15.58 1.75 20.50
C ARG A 114 15.81 0.43 19.78
N ASP A 115 14.72 -0.24 19.41
CA ASP A 115 14.77 -1.50 18.65
C ASP A 115 15.65 -1.30 17.40
N ARG A 116 16.76 -2.04 17.31
CA ARG A 116 17.76 -1.96 16.22
C ARG A 116 18.33 -3.33 15.89
N GLY A 117 18.91 -3.50 14.72
CA GLY A 117 19.53 -4.76 14.34
C GLY A 117 19.65 -4.95 12.84
N SER A 118 19.77 -6.21 12.43
CA SER A 118 19.97 -6.58 11.03
C SER A 118 19.39 -7.95 10.73
N LEU A 119 19.06 -8.17 9.46
CA LEU A 119 18.80 -9.49 8.89
C LEU A 119 20.06 -9.98 8.17
N TYR A 120 20.58 -11.12 8.57
CA TYR A 120 21.81 -11.72 8.03
C TYR A 120 21.48 -12.95 7.16
N ARG A 121 22.35 -13.29 6.21
CA ARG A 121 22.27 -14.48 5.34
C ARG A 121 23.15 -15.64 5.85
N PHE A 122 23.14 -15.88 7.15
CA PHE A 122 23.92 -16.93 7.81
C PHE A 122 23.19 -17.42 9.08
N THR A 123 23.68 -18.50 9.69
CA THR A 123 23.05 -19.15 10.86
C THR A 123 23.31 -18.41 12.17
N ILE A 124 22.53 -18.71 13.21
CA ILE A 124 22.74 -18.19 14.56
C ILE A 124 24.11 -18.61 15.12
N GLU A 125 24.59 -19.80 14.77
CA GLU A 125 25.94 -20.23 15.17
C GLU A 125 27.01 -19.32 14.56
N GLN A 126 26.90 -19.03 13.27
CA GLN A 126 27.80 -18.09 12.59
C GLN A 126 27.68 -16.68 13.20
N TYR A 127 26.46 -16.23 13.51
CA TYR A 127 26.23 -14.97 14.21
C TYR A 127 26.98 -14.92 15.55
N LYS A 128 26.86 -15.96 16.39
CA LYS A 128 27.54 -16.04 17.69
C LYS A 128 29.07 -16.01 17.51
N THR A 129 29.61 -16.73 16.53
CA THR A 129 31.05 -16.69 16.20
C THR A 129 31.48 -15.28 15.81
N TYR A 130 30.80 -14.64 14.85
CA TYR A 130 31.16 -13.29 14.38
C TYR A 130 31.01 -12.21 15.45
N LYS A 131 30.00 -12.33 16.32
CA LYS A 131 29.80 -11.45 17.48
C LYS A 131 30.96 -11.58 18.47
N SER A 132 31.38 -12.81 18.76
CA SER A 132 32.48 -13.08 19.70
C SER A 132 33.85 -12.60 19.18
N GLU A 133 34.05 -12.64 17.86
CA GLU A 133 35.29 -12.20 17.21
C GLU A 133 35.29 -10.71 16.83
N PHE A 134 34.23 -9.95 17.17
CA PHE A 134 34.03 -8.55 16.79
C PHE A 134 34.10 -8.31 15.27
N LYS A 135 33.67 -9.27 14.45
CA LYS A 135 33.74 -9.23 12.98
C LYS A 135 32.45 -8.82 12.28
N LEU A 136 31.35 -8.59 13.01
CA LEU A 136 30.05 -8.27 12.42
C LEU A 136 30.09 -7.06 11.47
N ASP A 137 30.88 -6.02 11.81
CA ASP A 137 30.99 -4.79 11.01
C ASP A 137 31.67 -5.00 9.64
N VAL A 138 32.35 -6.14 9.44
CA VAL A 138 33.13 -6.44 8.23
C VAL A 138 32.29 -7.26 7.22
N ILE A 139 31.07 -7.65 7.59
CA ILE A 139 30.27 -8.66 6.87
C ILE A 139 29.15 -8.01 6.01
N GLU A 140 29.36 -6.80 5.50
CA GLU A 140 28.35 -6.06 4.71
C GLU A 140 27.68 -6.90 3.60
N LYS A 141 28.43 -7.81 2.96
CA LYS A 141 27.91 -8.68 1.88
C LYS A 141 26.91 -9.76 2.32
N GLN A 142 26.86 -10.10 3.61
CA GLN A 142 25.90 -11.08 4.15
C GLN A 142 24.80 -10.41 4.99
N VAL A 143 24.74 -9.08 5.01
CA VAL A 143 23.63 -8.32 5.57
C VAL A 143 22.59 -8.11 4.47
N GLU A 144 21.37 -8.59 4.67
CA GLU A 144 20.24 -8.30 3.77
C GLU A 144 19.80 -6.84 3.95
N PHE A 145 19.59 -6.44 5.21
CA PHE A 145 19.34 -5.06 5.59
C PHE A 145 19.64 -4.85 7.07
N SER A 146 19.85 -3.59 7.44
CA SER A 146 19.90 -3.12 8.82
C SER A 146 18.72 -2.18 9.10
N PHE A 147 18.33 -2.08 10.36
CA PHE A 147 17.26 -1.20 10.83
C PHE A 147 17.62 -0.54 12.16
N ASN A 148 17.08 0.65 12.39
CA ASN A 148 17.34 1.44 13.60
C ASN A 148 16.08 1.84 14.38
N SER A 149 14.92 1.37 13.94
CA SER A 149 13.64 1.58 14.59
C SER A 149 12.66 0.45 14.27
N ARG A 150 11.58 0.35 15.04
CA ARG A 150 10.52 -0.64 14.78
C ARG A 150 9.80 -0.42 13.45
N GLN A 151 9.53 0.84 13.09
CA GLN A 151 8.86 1.14 11.81
C GLN A 151 9.75 0.73 10.64
N ASP A 152 11.04 1.04 10.71
CA ASP A 152 12.03 0.64 9.70
C ASP A 152 12.14 -0.90 9.60
N LEU A 153 12.11 -1.62 10.74
CA LEU A 153 12.05 -3.08 10.74
C LEU A 153 10.80 -3.62 10.01
N GLU A 154 9.62 -3.07 10.31
CA GLU A 154 8.36 -3.49 9.66
C GLU A 154 8.39 -3.23 8.15
N ASP A 155 8.86 -2.05 7.71
CA ASP A 155 8.93 -1.68 6.29
C ASP A 155 9.95 -2.55 5.51
N LYS A 156 11.11 -2.84 6.12
CA LYS A 156 12.15 -3.70 5.53
C LYS A 156 11.71 -5.16 5.46
N LEU A 157 11.12 -5.71 6.53
CA LEU A 157 10.58 -7.07 6.53
C LEU A 157 9.42 -7.21 5.54
N GLN A 158 8.55 -6.20 5.43
CA GLN A 158 7.50 -6.20 4.42
C GLN A 158 8.08 -6.30 3.01
N SER A 159 9.05 -5.47 2.69
CA SER A 159 9.70 -5.48 1.36
C SER A 159 10.38 -6.82 1.09
N PHE A 160 11.12 -7.35 2.07
CA PHE A 160 11.79 -8.64 2.00
C PHE A 160 10.80 -9.79 1.75
N PHE A 161 9.76 -9.93 2.56
CA PHE A 161 8.80 -11.03 2.42
C PHE A 161 7.94 -10.91 1.16
N PHE A 162 7.62 -9.68 0.72
CA PHE A 162 6.91 -9.48 -0.54
C PHE A 162 7.74 -9.93 -1.74
N GLU A 163 9.03 -9.62 -1.74
CA GLU A 163 9.94 -10.10 -2.78
C GLU A 163 10.08 -11.64 -2.71
N GLN A 164 10.27 -12.19 -1.51
CA GLN A 164 10.44 -13.64 -1.35
C GLN A 164 9.22 -14.44 -1.81
N PHE A 165 8.01 -13.98 -1.48
CA PHE A 165 6.74 -14.66 -1.79
C PHE A 165 5.99 -14.05 -2.99
N SER A 166 6.64 -13.18 -3.76
CA SER A 166 6.04 -12.49 -4.92
C SER A 166 4.70 -11.81 -4.60
N PHE A 167 4.51 -11.36 -3.35
CA PHE A 167 3.35 -10.60 -2.94
C PHE A 167 3.44 -9.17 -3.44
N TYR A 168 2.30 -8.50 -3.48
CA TYR A 168 2.23 -7.11 -3.90
C TYR A 168 1.19 -6.34 -3.09
N ILE A 169 1.34 -5.02 -3.18
CA ILE A 169 0.52 -4.09 -2.41
C ILE A 169 -0.89 -4.05 -3.02
N LEU A 170 -1.85 -4.57 -2.26
CA LEU A 170 -3.26 -4.36 -2.51
C LEU A 170 -3.75 -3.18 -1.68
N LYS A 171 -4.55 -2.30 -2.29
CA LYS A 171 -5.09 -1.09 -1.66
C LYS A 171 -6.58 -1.24 -1.38
N TYR A 172 -7.08 -0.51 -0.41
CA TYR A 172 -8.50 -0.38 -0.13
C TYR A 172 -8.82 1.04 0.31
N THR A 173 -10.06 1.46 0.05
CA THR A 173 -10.60 2.76 0.39
C THR A 173 -11.41 2.65 1.69
N GLN A 174 -11.21 3.60 2.60
CA GLN A 174 -12.04 3.75 3.80
C GLN A 174 -12.59 5.15 3.87
N LYS A 175 -13.86 5.27 4.29
CA LYS A 175 -14.44 6.57 4.61
C LYS A 175 -13.69 7.16 5.80
N SER A 176 -13.34 8.43 5.70
CA SER A 176 -12.79 9.17 6.83
C SER A 176 -13.74 9.12 8.04
N SER A 177 -13.17 8.99 9.23
CA SER A 177 -13.89 8.95 10.50
C SER A 177 -14.38 10.32 10.97
N ALA A 178 -13.96 11.41 10.31
CA ALA A 178 -14.45 12.74 10.61
C ALA A 178 -15.89 12.91 10.11
N LYS A 179 -16.80 13.22 11.04
CA LYS A 179 -18.16 13.67 10.74
C LYS A 179 -18.06 14.83 9.72
N ASP A 180 -18.77 14.70 8.60
CA ASP A 180 -18.84 15.67 7.51
C ASP A 180 -17.68 15.70 6.50
N SER A 181 -16.72 14.76 6.58
CA SER A 181 -15.72 14.57 5.52
C SER A 181 -16.16 13.48 4.53
N PHE A 182 -16.12 13.82 3.23
CA PHE A 182 -16.38 12.88 2.13
C PHE A 182 -15.11 12.22 1.60
N ASP A 183 -13.96 12.54 2.20
CA ASP A 183 -12.67 12.05 1.74
C ASP A 183 -12.52 10.55 1.97
N LEU A 184 -12.02 9.85 0.95
CA LEU A 184 -11.62 8.45 1.06
C LEU A 184 -10.12 8.36 1.39
N ASN A 185 -9.81 7.77 2.53
CA ASN A 185 -8.44 7.39 2.85
C ASN A 185 -8.10 6.12 2.07
N THR A 186 -6.93 6.09 1.44
CA THR A 186 -6.39 4.88 0.80
C THR A 186 -5.42 4.22 1.77
N SER A 187 -5.70 2.99 2.16
CA SER A 187 -4.82 2.14 2.98
C SER A 187 -4.37 0.92 2.18
N SER A 188 -3.29 0.29 2.63
CA SER A 188 -2.63 -0.82 1.92
C SER A 188 -2.57 -2.07 2.80
N LEU A 189 -2.64 -3.25 2.19
CA LEU A 189 -2.31 -4.50 2.87
C LEU A 189 -0.80 -4.61 3.05
N SER A 190 -0.39 -4.96 4.27
CA SER A 190 1.01 -5.13 4.69
C SER A 190 1.35 -6.61 4.87
N TRP A 191 2.64 -6.93 4.97
CA TRP A 191 3.07 -8.26 5.41
C TRP A 191 2.49 -8.62 6.77
N SER A 192 2.44 -7.68 7.71
CA SER A 192 1.79 -7.87 9.00
C SER A 192 0.30 -8.23 8.89
N THR A 193 -0.38 -7.79 7.83
CA THR A 193 -1.77 -8.17 7.52
C THR A 193 -1.86 -9.60 6.94
N TYR A 194 -1.00 -9.95 5.98
CA TYR A 194 -0.93 -11.31 5.43
C TYR A 194 -0.51 -12.34 6.48
N PHE A 195 0.36 -11.97 7.42
CA PHE A 195 0.82 -12.83 8.50
C PHE A 195 -0.31 -13.34 9.40
N LYS A 196 -1.49 -12.69 9.40
CA LYS A 196 -2.67 -13.21 10.08
C LYS A 196 -3.18 -14.52 9.49
N SER A 197 -2.94 -14.78 8.20
CA SER A 197 -3.23 -16.07 7.57
C SER A 197 -2.29 -17.19 8.04
N ILE A 198 -1.13 -16.81 8.61
CA ILE A 198 -0.15 -17.72 9.22
C ILE A 198 -0.47 -17.91 10.70
N TYR A 199 -0.75 -16.82 11.42
CA TYR A 199 -0.94 -16.83 12.86
C TYR A 199 -2.42 -16.79 13.27
N LEU A 200 -2.91 -17.97 13.65
CA LEU A 200 -4.28 -18.21 14.08
C LEU A 200 -4.35 -18.10 15.61
N GLU A 201 -4.61 -16.86 16.06
CA GLU A 201 -4.74 -16.50 17.48
C GLU A 201 -6.05 -17.05 18.08
N SER A 202 -6.05 -17.31 19.39
CA SER A 202 -7.15 -17.98 20.10
C SER A 202 -8.50 -17.26 20.08
N ASN A 203 -8.53 -15.95 19.84
CA ASN A 203 -9.76 -15.16 19.80
C ASN A 203 -10.34 -15.00 18.37
N ASN A 204 -9.75 -15.66 17.37
CA ASN A 204 -10.03 -15.39 15.96
C ASN A 204 -10.79 -16.54 15.28
N TYR A 205 -11.32 -17.52 16.01
CA TYR A 205 -11.97 -18.69 15.42
C TYR A 205 -13.42 -18.45 14.95
N GLU A 206 -14.08 -17.40 15.44
CA GLU A 206 -15.47 -17.06 15.11
C GLU A 206 -15.70 -16.89 13.60
N HIS A 207 -14.66 -16.46 12.87
CA HIS A 207 -14.74 -16.15 11.45
C HIS A 207 -13.66 -16.88 10.63
N LEU A 208 -14.03 -17.29 9.41
CA LEU A 208 -13.10 -17.93 8.47
C LEU A 208 -12.04 -16.93 7.99
N PHE A 209 -12.51 -15.73 7.66
CA PHE A 209 -11.73 -14.54 7.36
C PHE A 209 -11.75 -13.59 8.55
N PHE A 210 -10.73 -12.74 8.72
CA PHE A 210 -10.63 -11.80 9.85
C PHE A 210 -11.77 -10.75 9.85
N GLU A 211 -12.92 -11.00 10.49
CA GLU A 211 -14.07 -10.05 10.50
C GLU A 211 -14.14 -9.15 11.74
N GLN A 212 -13.55 -9.52 12.89
CA GLN A 212 -13.71 -8.74 14.13
C GLN A 212 -12.90 -7.43 14.20
N GLU A 213 -11.87 -7.26 13.38
CA GLU A 213 -11.22 -5.96 13.25
C GLU A 213 -12.03 -5.14 12.26
N LYS A 214 -12.19 -3.82 12.45
CA LYS A 214 -12.91 -2.88 11.56
C LYS A 214 -12.24 -2.77 10.17
N ILE A 215 -12.14 -3.89 9.47
CA ILE A 215 -11.17 -4.19 8.42
C ILE A 215 -11.87 -4.62 7.13
N GLY A 216 -13.19 -4.86 7.14
CA GLY A 216 -13.97 -5.00 5.91
C GLY A 216 -13.37 -5.97 4.88
N LEU A 217 -13.55 -5.67 3.59
CA LEU A 217 -13.16 -6.45 2.39
C LEU A 217 -11.67 -6.92 2.28
N GLN A 218 -10.84 -6.77 3.31
CA GLN A 218 -9.42 -7.15 3.32
C GLN A 218 -9.20 -8.67 3.43
N GLY A 219 -10.02 -9.42 4.17
CA GLY A 219 -9.89 -10.88 4.29
C GLY A 219 -9.97 -11.60 2.94
N LYS A 220 -10.92 -11.17 2.10
CA LYS A 220 -11.03 -11.62 0.70
C LYS A 220 -9.78 -11.32 -0.12
N LYS A 221 -9.20 -10.13 0.03
CA LYS A 221 -7.98 -9.73 -0.69
C LYS A 221 -6.76 -10.54 -0.26
N ILE A 222 -6.65 -10.87 1.02
CA ILE A 222 -5.63 -11.79 1.54
C ILE A 222 -5.78 -13.15 0.87
N PHE A 223 -7.01 -13.68 0.81
CA PHE A 223 -7.28 -14.95 0.14
C PHE A 223 -6.95 -14.93 -1.36
N GLU A 224 -7.38 -13.90 -2.09
CA GLU A 224 -7.07 -13.70 -3.51
C GLU A 224 -5.55 -13.66 -3.74
N MET A 225 -4.79 -13.00 -2.85
CA MET A 225 -3.32 -12.91 -2.91
C MET A 225 -2.63 -14.24 -2.59
N VAL A 226 -3.04 -14.92 -1.51
CA VAL A 226 -2.45 -16.19 -1.07
C VAL A 226 -2.64 -17.28 -2.12
N LEU A 227 -3.75 -17.24 -2.86
CA LEU A 227 -3.98 -18.12 -4.02
C LEU A 227 -3.28 -17.65 -5.31
N GLY A 228 -2.77 -16.41 -5.34
CA GLY A 228 -2.15 -15.83 -6.53
C GLY A 228 -3.13 -15.67 -7.70
N LEU A 229 -4.42 -15.42 -7.41
CA LEU A 229 -5.46 -15.45 -8.43
C LEU A 229 -5.20 -14.41 -9.54
N PRO A 230 -5.19 -14.83 -10.83
CA PRO A 230 -5.12 -13.93 -11.98
C PRO A 230 -6.05 -12.73 -11.89
N LEU A 231 -5.56 -11.57 -12.34
CA LEU A 231 -6.30 -10.30 -12.44
C LEU A 231 -6.70 -9.67 -11.09
N THR A 232 -6.18 -10.15 -9.97
CA THR A 232 -6.41 -9.56 -8.64
C THR A 232 -5.83 -8.15 -8.53
N TYR A 233 -4.61 -7.91 -8.99
CA TYR A 233 -3.99 -6.58 -9.03
C TYR A 233 -4.76 -5.58 -9.90
N PRO A 234 -5.03 -5.84 -11.20
CA PRO A 234 -5.71 -4.87 -12.05
C PRO A 234 -7.14 -4.58 -11.58
N ILE A 235 -7.89 -5.60 -11.15
CA ILE A 235 -9.24 -5.39 -10.57
C ILE A 235 -9.14 -4.51 -9.33
N ASN A 236 -8.15 -4.74 -8.46
CA ASN A 236 -7.99 -3.92 -7.27
C ASN A 236 -7.70 -2.46 -7.62
N MET A 237 -6.76 -2.20 -8.52
CA MET A 237 -6.36 -0.83 -8.86
C MET A 237 -7.48 -0.07 -9.58
N LEU A 238 -8.15 -0.70 -10.55
CA LEU A 238 -9.30 -0.08 -11.24
C LEU A 238 -10.46 0.17 -10.28
N LYS A 239 -10.67 -0.70 -9.29
CA LYS A 239 -11.69 -0.47 -8.25
C LYS A 239 -11.38 0.76 -7.41
N ILE A 240 -10.11 0.96 -7.02
CA ILE A 240 -9.68 2.16 -6.30
C ILE A 240 -9.86 3.41 -7.14
N GLN A 241 -9.54 3.35 -8.44
CA GLN A 241 -9.80 4.47 -9.35
C GLN A 241 -11.30 4.78 -9.45
N GLN A 242 -12.15 3.75 -9.55
CA GLN A 242 -13.60 3.90 -9.58
C GLN A 242 -14.14 4.55 -8.30
N ASP A 243 -13.65 4.13 -7.13
CA ASP A 243 -14.06 4.70 -5.85
C ASP A 243 -13.70 6.19 -5.76
N ARG A 244 -12.51 6.59 -6.23
CA ARG A 244 -12.09 8.01 -6.32
C ARG A 244 -12.96 8.82 -7.28
N VAL A 245 -13.33 8.24 -8.43
CA VAL A 245 -14.24 8.89 -9.38
C VAL A 245 -15.62 9.08 -8.75
N ASN A 246 -16.14 8.07 -8.04
CA ASN A 246 -17.41 8.16 -7.32
C ASN A 246 -17.36 9.22 -6.21
N GLU A 247 -16.24 9.35 -5.50
CA GLU A 247 -16.02 10.40 -4.50
C GLU A 247 -16.10 11.79 -5.14
N ASN A 248 -15.41 12.01 -6.25
CA ASN A 248 -15.42 13.29 -6.97
C ASN A 248 -16.83 13.64 -7.48
N ILE A 249 -17.54 12.67 -8.05
CA ILE A 249 -18.95 12.83 -8.45
C ILE A 249 -19.81 13.23 -7.24
N GLY A 250 -19.59 12.59 -6.08
CA GLY A 250 -20.28 12.91 -4.84
C GLY A 250 -20.01 14.35 -4.38
N LYS A 251 -18.75 14.78 -4.40
CA LYS A 251 -18.33 16.15 -4.05
C LYS A 251 -18.99 17.20 -4.95
N ILE A 252 -18.99 17.00 -6.27
CA ILE A 252 -19.61 17.93 -7.22
C ILE A 252 -21.11 18.04 -6.97
N LYS A 253 -21.82 16.90 -6.82
CA LYS A 253 -23.27 16.90 -6.56
C LYS A 253 -23.67 17.60 -5.26
N LEU A 254 -22.81 17.57 -4.23
CA LEU A 254 -23.04 18.26 -2.97
C LEU A 254 -22.85 19.78 -3.10
N VAL A 255 -21.81 20.20 -3.83
CA VAL A 255 -21.58 21.63 -4.15
C VAL A 255 -22.71 22.18 -5.01
N ASP A 256 -23.23 21.41 -5.96
CA ASP A 256 -24.39 21.81 -6.75
C ASP A 256 -25.63 21.99 -5.88
N LYS A 257 -25.91 21.04 -4.99
CA LYS A 257 -27.06 21.12 -4.09
C LYS A 257 -26.99 22.34 -3.18
N SER A 258 -25.83 22.62 -2.58
CA SER A 258 -25.65 23.79 -1.71
C SER A 258 -25.71 25.11 -2.48
N ARG A 259 -25.17 25.18 -3.71
CA ARG A 259 -25.30 26.36 -4.59
C ARG A 259 -26.74 26.60 -5.02
N ILE A 260 -27.47 25.54 -5.40
CA ILE A 260 -28.89 25.62 -5.79
C ILE A 260 -29.73 26.09 -4.59
N ASP A 261 -29.51 25.53 -3.41
CA ASP A 261 -30.24 25.93 -2.19
C ASP A 261 -29.93 27.40 -1.85
N THR A 262 -28.66 27.81 -1.82
CA THR A 262 -28.26 29.21 -1.51
C THR A 262 -28.81 30.21 -2.54
N ALA A 263 -28.69 29.89 -3.84
CA ALA A 263 -29.18 30.74 -4.91
C ALA A 263 -30.72 30.84 -4.92
N LYS A 264 -31.42 29.78 -4.50
CA LYS A 264 -32.88 29.78 -4.37
C LYS A 264 -33.33 30.65 -3.19
N THR A 265 -32.69 30.53 -2.02
CA THR A 265 -33.01 31.37 -0.85
C THR A 265 -32.71 32.85 -1.12
N SER A 266 -31.54 33.17 -1.68
CA SER A 266 -31.20 34.56 -2.03
C SER A 266 -32.11 35.14 -3.11
N LYS A 267 -32.56 34.32 -4.08
CA LYS A 267 -33.52 34.75 -5.10
C LYS A 267 -34.91 35.01 -4.49
N GLU A 268 -35.38 34.17 -3.58
CA GLU A 268 -36.67 34.35 -2.91
C GLU A 268 -36.68 35.61 -2.02
N GLU A 269 -35.58 35.92 -1.34
CA GLU A 269 -35.42 37.16 -0.56
C GLU A 269 -35.39 38.42 -1.44
N LEU A 270 -34.61 38.39 -2.53
CA LEU A 270 -34.50 39.51 -3.47
C LEU A 270 -35.81 39.77 -4.22
N ASP A 271 -36.54 38.71 -4.62
CA ASP A 271 -37.81 38.83 -5.33
C ASP A 271 -38.92 39.38 -4.41
N LYS A 272 -38.92 38.98 -3.13
CA LYS A 272 -39.83 39.55 -2.13
C LYS A 272 -39.60 41.05 -1.94
N ARG A 273 -38.34 41.48 -1.81
CA ARG A 273 -37.99 42.91 -1.68
C ARG A 273 -38.33 43.70 -2.94
N TYR A 274 -38.08 43.12 -4.11
CA TYR A 274 -38.43 43.73 -5.40
C TYR A 274 -39.95 43.98 -5.54
N GLN A 275 -40.78 43.03 -5.11
CA GLN A 275 -42.24 43.18 -5.11
C GLN A 275 -42.75 44.22 -4.08
N GLU A 276 -42.08 44.36 -2.94
CA GLU A 276 -42.37 45.41 -1.96
C GLU A 276 -42.08 46.81 -2.53
N VAL A 277 -40.93 46.98 -3.19
CA VAL A 277 -40.53 48.25 -3.83
C VAL A 277 -41.47 48.64 -4.98
N ILE A 278 -41.97 47.68 -5.78
CA ILE A 278 -42.97 47.95 -6.82
C ILE A 278 -44.28 48.47 -6.23
N LYS A 279 -44.77 47.87 -5.14
CA LYS A 279 -45.99 48.33 -4.46
C LYS A 279 -45.86 49.74 -3.89
N GLU A 280 -44.67 50.09 -3.41
CA GLU A 280 -44.38 51.44 -2.91
C GLU A 280 -44.31 52.46 -4.06
N LEU A 281 -43.80 52.09 -5.24
CA LEU A 281 -43.72 52.94 -6.43
C LEU A 281 -45.07 53.21 -7.11
N GLU A 282 -46.00 52.24 -7.10
CA GLU A 282 -47.35 52.38 -7.68
C GLU A 282 -48.22 53.42 -6.94
N SER A 283 -47.90 53.71 -5.67
CA SER A 283 -48.66 54.64 -4.83
C SER A 283 -48.33 56.13 -5.05
N ALA A 284 -47.29 56.45 -5.81
CA ALA A 284 -46.77 57.81 -5.93
C ALA A 284 -46.77 58.29 -7.39
N GLY A 285 -47.92 58.72 -7.92
CA GLY A 285 -48.04 59.26 -9.27
C GLY A 285 -48.58 60.69 -9.30
N GLN A 286 -47.72 61.67 -9.64
CA GLN A 286 -47.88 62.68 -10.71
C GLN A 286 -47.03 63.95 -10.51
N ASN A 287 -46.36 64.37 -11.60
CA ASN A 287 -45.92 65.72 -12.04
C ASN A 287 -45.05 66.58 -11.09
N SER A 288 -44.09 67.41 -11.51
CA SER A 288 -43.51 67.80 -12.80
C SER A 288 -42.20 68.57 -12.50
N GLY A 289 -41.31 68.63 -13.49
CA GLY A 289 -39.90 69.05 -13.39
C GLY A 289 -39.56 70.38 -12.72
N ILE A 290 -38.27 70.49 -12.36
CA ILE A 290 -37.36 71.62 -12.64
C ILE A 290 -35.93 71.09 -12.58
N THR A 291 -35.11 71.53 -13.53
CA THR A 291 -33.70 71.20 -13.76
C THR A 291 -32.78 72.06 -12.88
N PHE A 292 -31.72 71.47 -12.30
CA PHE A 292 -30.58 72.21 -11.74
C PHE A 292 -29.25 71.57 -12.17
N GLN A 293 -28.26 72.40 -12.50
CA GLN A 293 -26.98 72.00 -13.08
C GLN A 293 -25.98 71.54 -12.01
N GLU A 294 -25.76 70.23 -11.89
CA GLU A 294 -24.74 69.60 -11.03
C GLU A 294 -23.50 69.10 -11.81
N ARG A 295 -23.42 69.41 -13.11
CA ARG A 295 -22.40 68.90 -14.03
C ARG A 295 -20.97 68.92 -13.48
N PRO A 296 -20.45 69.97 -12.82
CA PRO A 296 -19.03 70.03 -12.47
C PRO A 296 -18.57 69.02 -11.40
N LEU A 297 -19.36 68.79 -10.35
CA LEU A 297 -18.99 67.87 -9.24
C LEU A 297 -19.23 66.40 -9.60
N ILE A 298 -20.27 66.12 -10.40
CA ILE A 298 -20.55 64.79 -10.93
C ILE A 298 -19.51 64.41 -11.99
N GLU A 299 -19.05 65.38 -12.80
CA GLU A 299 -17.94 65.19 -13.74
C GLU A 299 -16.63 64.89 -12.98
N GLU A 300 -16.32 65.60 -11.89
CA GLU A 300 -15.15 65.30 -11.02
C GLU A 300 -15.25 63.91 -10.36
N TYR A 301 -16.40 63.57 -9.78
CA TYR A 301 -16.67 62.24 -9.18
C TYR A 301 -16.49 61.12 -10.21
N SER A 302 -17.11 61.26 -11.39
CA SER A 302 -17.02 60.26 -12.46
C SER A 302 -15.59 60.10 -12.99
N ALA A 303 -14.82 61.20 -13.09
CA ALA A 303 -13.43 61.16 -13.53
C ALA A 303 -12.52 60.44 -12.51
N ILE A 304 -12.68 60.72 -11.22
CA ILE A 304 -11.93 60.02 -10.16
C ILE A 304 -12.36 58.55 -10.10
N GLN A 305 -13.66 58.25 -10.18
CA GLN A 305 -14.17 56.87 -10.18
C GLN A 305 -13.67 56.06 -11.38
N HIS A 306 -13.61 56.67 -12.58
CA HIS A 306 -13.01 56.04 -13.76
C HIS A 306 -11.52 55.75 -13.57
N LYS A 307 -10.77 56.67 -12.94
CA LYS A 307 -9.35 56.48 -12.61
C LYS A 307 -9.16 55.34 -11.59
N VAL A 308 -9.96 55.31 -10.52
CA VAL A 308 -9.94 54.24 -9.50
C VAL A 308 -10.25 52.88 -10.14
N ASN A 309 -11.28 52.80 -10.97
CA ASN A 309 -11.66 51.56 -11.66
C ASN A 309 -10.59 51.09 -12.64
N LYS A 310 -9.91 52.01 -13.34
CA LYS A 310 -8.79 51.68 -14.21
C LYS A 310 -7.62 51.08 -13.43
N ILE A 311 -7.22 51.69 -12.30
CA ILE A 311 -6.13 51.19 -11.46
C ILE A 311 -6.49 49.82 -10.86
N ARG A 312 -7.73 49.64 -10.38
CA ARG A 312 -8.22 48.33 -9.87
C ARG A 312 -8.21 47.26 -10.94
N LYS A 313 -8.61 47.59 -12.17
CA LYS A 313 -8.56 46.67 -13.31
C LYS A 313 -7.11 46.26 -13.62
N GLU A 314 -6.19 47.22 -13.70
CA GLU A 314 -4.76 46.94 -13.92
C GLU A 314 -4.16 46.07 -12.80
N GLN A 315 -4.49 46.33 -11.53
CA GLN A 315 -4.07 45.51 -10.40
C GLN A 315 -4.60 44.08 -10.48
N ARG A 316 -5.87 43.92 -10.85
CA ARG A 316 -6.50 42.60 -11.04
C ARG A 316 -5.83 41.84 -12.18
N ASP A 317 -5.63 42.49 -13.33
CA ASP A 317 -4.98 41.89 -14.49
C ASP A 317 -3.55 41.42 -14.14
N PHE A 318 -2.74 42.25 -13.45
CA PHE A 318 -1.40 41.84 -13.00
C PHE A 318 -1.43 40.71 -11.96
N THR A 319 -2.43 40.69 -11.08
CA THR A 319 -2.60 39.61 -10.10
C THR A 319 -2.96 38.30 -10.79
N GLU A 320 -3.86 38.34 -11.78
CA GLU A 320 -4.23 37.18 -12.60
C GLU A 320 -3.02 36.67 -13.42
N PHE A 321 -2.23 37.56 -14.03
CA PHE A 321 -0.99 37.17 -14.73
C PHE A 321 0.06 36.57 -13.79
N TYR A 322 0.24 37.15 -12.59
CA TYR A 322 1.14 36.60 -11.57
C TYR A 322 0.72 35.19 -11.14
N GLN A 323 -0.57 34.98 -10.84
CA GLN A 323 -1.10 33.67 -10.46
C GLN A 323 -0.97 32.66 -11.60
N ALA A 324 -1.19 33.07 -12.85
CA ALA A 324 -1.01 32.22 -14.02
C ALA A 324 0.45 31.78 -14.20
N GLU A 325 1.42 32.69 -14.10
CA GLU A 325 2.84 32.35 -14.19
C GLU A 325 3.31 31.50 -12.99
N LYS A 326 2.80 31.76 -11.78
CA LYS A 326 3.10 30.94 -10.59
C LYS A 326 2.55 29.52 -10.72
N THR A 327 1.36 29.37 -11.30
CA THR A 327 0.77 28.05 -11.57
C THR A 327 1.59 27.29 -12.63
N LYS A 328 2.06 27.99 -13.68
CA LYS A 328 2.99 27.40 -14.66
C LYS A 328 4.31 26.97 -14.01
N LEU A 329 4.86 27.80 -13.13
CA LEU A 329 6.10 27.51 -12.41
C LEU A 329 5.97 26.22 -11.59
N ASN A 330 4.93 26.10 -10.75
CA ASN A 330 4.69 24.91 -9.94
C ASN A 330 4.58 23.64 -10.81
N ARG A 331 3.85 23.70 -11.93
CA ARG A 331 3.74 22.55 -12.86
C ARG A 331 5.10 22.12 -13.42
N ILE A 332 5.94 23.08 -13.83
CA ILE A 332 7.26 22.79 -14.37
C ILE A 332 8.19 22.26 -13.28
N GLU A 333 8.11 22.77 -12.04
CA GLU A 333 8.88 22.29 -10.89
C GLU A 333 8.48 20.86 -10.49
N ASP A 334 7.19 20.53 -10.52
CA ASP A 334 6.68 19.16 -10.29
C ASP A 334 7.20 18.19 -11.37
N GLU A 335 7.11 18.57 -12.65
CA GLU A 335 7.67 17.79 -13.77
C GLU A 335 9.19 17.60 -13.63
N PHE A 336 9.92 18.65 -13.23
CA PHE A 336 11.36 18.60 -13.00
C PHE A 336 11.72 17.64 -11.86
N SER A 337 10.97 17.67 -10.75
CA SER A 337 11.11 16.73 -9.62
C SER A 337 10.86 15.29 -10.04
N ASN A 338 9.82 15.04 -10.85
CA ASN A 338 9.52 13.72 -11.39
C ASN A 338 10.65 13.20 -12.30
N LEU A 339 11.15 14.03 -13.21
CA LEU A 339 12.29 13.69 -14.06
C LEU A 339 13.58 13.41 -13.26
N GLN A 340 13.81 14.12 -12.14
CA GLN A 340 14.92 13.82 -11.24
C GLN A 340 14.78 12.46 -10.55
N ASN A 341 13.57 12.09 -10.15
CA ASN A 341 13.30 10.77 -9.58
C ASN A 341 13.49 9.66 -10.61
N ASP A 342 13.03 9.86 -11.85
CA ASP A 342 13.23 8.91 -12.94
C ASP A 342 14.71 8.75 -13.31
N ARG A 343 15.48 9.85 -13.30
CA ARG A 343 16.93 9.80 -13.45
C ARG A 343 17.57 8.88 -12.40
N ARG A 344 17.21 9.05 -11.12
CA ARG A 344 17.74 8.21 -10.02
C ARG A 344 17.40 6.72 -10.20
N LYS A 345 16.19 6.39 -10.68
CA LYS A 345 15.79 5.01 -10.96
C LYS A 345 16.62 4.40 -12.09
N VAL A 346 16.81 5.15 -13.18
CA VAL A 346 17.61 4.70 -14.33
C VAL A 346 19.09 4.53 -13.93
N ASP A 347 19.65 5.45 -13.14
CA ASP A 347 21.02 5.34 -12.62
C ASP A 347 21.19 4.08 -11.73
N ALA A 348 20.21 3.78 -10.88
CA ALA A 348 20.23 2.58 -10.04
C ALA A 348 20.17 1.29 -10.88
N GLU A 349 19.38 1.29 -11.96
CA GLU A 349 19.26 0.15 -12.88
C GLU A 349 20.55 -0.08 -13.67
N ILE A 350 21.19 0.99 -14.16
CA ILE A 350 22.51 0.91 -14.80
C ILE A 350 23.53 0.30 -13.85
N LEU A 351 23.56 0.74 -12.59
CA LEU A 351 24.48 0.21 -11.58
C LEU A 351 24.20 -1.27 -11.25
N ARG A 352 22.93 -1.69 -11.29
CA ARG A 352 22.54 -3.11 -11.15
C ARG A 352 23.06 -3.94 -12.32
N LEU A 353 22.86 -3.49 -13.55
CA LEU A 353 23.32 -4.18 -14.76
C LEU A 353 24.85 -4.23 -14.84
N GLN A 354 25.57 -3.16 -14.46
CA GLN A 354 27.03 -3.16 -14.38
C GLN A 354 27.58 -4.18 -13.38
N LYS A 355 26.89 -4.37 -12.23
CA LYS A 355 27.26 -5.42 -11.27
C LYS A 355 27.03 -6.82 -11.85
N GLN A 356 25.95 -7.01 -12.61
CA GLN A 356 25.68 -8.29 -13.28
C GLN A 356 26.72 -8.58 -14.37
N GLU A 357 27.08 -7.58 -15.17
CA GLU A 357 28.15 -7.68 -16.16
C GLU A 357 29.48 -8.07 -15.51
N LEU A 358 29.87 -7.38 -14.43
CA LEU A 358 31.08 -7.70 -13.68
C LEU A 358 31.07 -9.13 -13.14
N ASN A 359 29.94 -9.58 -12.57
CA ASN A 359 29.80 -10.96 -12.11
C ASN A 359 29.93 -11.95 -13.26
N MET A 360 29.32 -11.68 -14.42
CA MET A 360 29.43 -12.53 -15.61
C MET A 360 30.86 -12.58 -16.15
N ASP A 361 31.58 -11.45 -16.13
CA ASP A 361 33.01 -11.41 -16.46
C ASP A 361 33.85 -12.22 -15.47
N LEU A 362 33.55 -12.14 -14.18
CA LEU A 362 34.19 -12.98 -13.16
C LEU A 362 33.89 -14.46 -13.39
N TYR A 363 32.66 -14.83 -13.75
CA TYR A 363 32.30 -16.20 -14.13
C TYR A 363 33.06 -16.67 -15.36
N ARG A 364 33.17 -15.82 -16.40
CA ARG A 364 33.94 -16.11 -17.62
C ARG A 364 35.42 -16.31 -17.32
N GLN A 365 36.02 -15.43 -16.53
CA GLN A 365 37.43 -15.52 -16.12
C GLN A 365 37.68 -16.73 -15.21
N SER A 366 36.67 -17.19 -14.46
CA SER A 366 36.82 -18.27 -13.51
C SER A 366 36.81 -19.66 -14.14
N GLN A 367 36.06 -19.93 -15.23
CA GLN A 367 35.89 -21.20 -16.00
C GLN A 367 35.83 -22.57 -15.25
N SER A 368 35.94 -22.61 -13.93
CA SER A 368 35.80 -23.72 -12.99
C SER A 368 36.30 -23.16 -11.66
N PHE A 369 35.51 -23.21 -10.60
CA PHE A 369 35.90 -22.63 -9.30
C PHE A 369 37.07 -23.36 -8.62
N PHE A 370 37.79 -24.27 -9.32
CA PHE A 370 38.89 -25.08 -8.77
C PHE A 370 40.10 -25.33 -9.70
N THR A 371 40.27 -24.69 -10.86
CA THR A 371 41.42 -25.01 -11.77
C THR A 371 42.64 -24.09 -11.70
N ASN A 372 42.62 -23.00 -10.90
CA ASN A 372 43.77 -22.08 -10.80
C ASN A 372 44.69 -22.31 -9.59
N LEU A 373 44.53 -23.42 -8.87
CA LEU A 373 45.53 -23.88 -7.89
C LEU A 373 46.56 -24.74 -8.62
N ASP A 374 47.79 -24.25 -8.79
CA ASP A 374 48.91 -25.06 -9.28
C ASP A 374 49.35 -26.05 -8.19
N ILE A 375 48.68 -27.20 -8.15
CA ILE A 375 48.97 -28.27 -7.19
C ILE A 375 50.25 -28.98 -7.65
N LYS A 376 51.37 -28.65 -6.98
CA LYS A 376 52.69 -29.23 -7.27
C LYS A 376 52.82 -30.68 -6.78
N ALA A 377 52.07 -31.05 -5.75
CA ALA A 377 52.04 -32.39 -5.18
C ALA A 377 50.65 -32.72 -4.63
N CYS A 378 50.24 -33.97 -4.74
CA CYS A 378 48.95 -34.43 -4.21
C CYS A 378 48.93 -34.27 -2.68
N PRO A 379 47.95 -33.55 -2.09
CA PRO A 379 47.91 -33.33 -0.65
C PRO A 379 47.62 -34.60 0.17
N HIS A 380 47.21 -35.70 -0.46
CA HIS A 380 46.94 -36.96 0.21
C HIS A 380 48.17 -37.90 0.28
N CYS A 381 48.95 -37.99 -0.80
CA CYS A 381 50.08 -38.91 -0.89
C CYS A 381 51.44 -38.22 -1.10
N GLU A 382 51.46 -36.89 -1.16
CA GLU A 382 52.64 -36.00 -1.35
C GLU A 382 53.45 -36.26 -2.64
N ILE A 383 52.94 -37.09 -3.55
CA ILE A 383 53.57 -37.36 -4.85
C ILE A 383 53.42 -36.14 -5.75
N LYS A 384 54.52 -35.72 -6.39
CA LYS A 384 54.52 -34.63 -7.37
C LYS A 384 53.60 -34.94 -8.54
N VAL A 385 52.72 -34.00 -8.87
CA VAL A 385 51.83 -34.11 -10.03
C VAL A 385 52.65 -33.71 -11.26
N SER A 386 52.82 -34.63 -12.21
CA SER A 386 53.57 -34.41 -13.44
C SER A 386 52.88 -33.42 -14.36
N ASP A 387 53.64 -32.64 -15.12
CA ASP A 387 53.11 -31.63 -16.05
C ASP A 387 52.22 -32.26 -17.14
N ASP A 388 52.54 -33.47 -17.60
CA ASP A 388 51.70 -34.27 -18.52
C ASP A 388 50.29 -34.57 -17.97
N LYS A 389 50.13 -34.70 -16.64
CA LYS A 389 48.82 -34.92 -16.01
C LYS A 389 48.02 -33.63 -15.92
N LYS A 390 48.69 -32.49 -15.77
CA LYS A 390 48.07 -31.17 -15.75
C LYS A 390 47.62 -30.73 -17.15
N GLU A 391 48.38 -31.07 -18.19
CA GLU A 391 47.94 -30.83 -19.58
C GLU A 391 46.74 -31.71 -19.95
N LYS A 392 46.72 -32.98 -19.51
CA LYS A 392 45.55 -33.85 -19.69
C LYS A 392 44.29 -33.35 -18.97
N GLU A 393 44.42 -32.72 -17.80
CA GLU A 393 43.27 -32.08 -17.14
C GLU A 393 42.72 -30.91 -17.98
N LYS A 394 43.59 -30.12 -18.61
CA LYS A 394 43.17 -29.01 -19.48
C LYS A 394 42.49 -29.48 -20.77
N GLU A 395 43.02 -30.52 -21.41
CA GLU A 395 42.52 -30.99 -22.70
C GLU A 395 41.37 -31.98 -22.61
N GLN A 396 41.39 -32.86 -21.59
CA GLN A 396 40.47 -33.99 -21.47
C GLN A 396 39.52 -33.89 -20.27
N HIS A 397 39.65 -32.85 -19.43
CA HIS A 397 38.83 -32.63 -18.22
C HIS A 397 38.85 -33.81 -17.22
N ILE A 398 39.94 -34.58 -17.23
CA ILE A 398 40.23 -35.65 -16.29
C ILE A 398 41.08 -35.06 -15.16
N CYS A 399 40.58 -35.11 -13.91
CA CYS A 399 41.26 -34.47 -12.77
C CYS A 399 42.72 -34.97 -12.63
N SER A 400 43.70 -34.06 -12.52
CA SER A 400 45.13 -34.40 -12.40
C SER A 400 45.49 -35.12 -11.09
N LEU A 401 44.59 -35.09 -10.10
CA LEU A 401 44.76 -35.74 -8.79
C LEU A 401 44.13 -37.13 -8.73
N CYS A 402 42.82 -37.24 -9.00
CA CYS A 402 42.08 -38.50 -8.85
C CYS A 402 41.80 -39.24 -10.17
N GLY A 403 41.98 -38.59 -11.32
CA GLY A 403 41.74 -39.22 -12.63
C GLY A 403 40.27 -39.44 -13.00
N GLU A 404 39.33 -38.85 -12.26
CA GLU A 404 37.91 -38.88 -12.62
C GLU A 404 37.54 -37.75 -13.59
N GLU A 405 36.66 -38.04 -14.54
CA GLU A 405 36.06 -37.06 -15.45
C GLU A 405 35.01 -36.22 -14.72
N SER A 406 35.13 -34.88 -14.79
CA SER A 406 34.11 -33.98 -14.24
C SER A 406 32.80 -34.11 -15.02
N LYS A 407 31.71 -34.48 -14.34
CA LYS A 407 30.37 -34.65 -14.92
C LYS A 407 29.46 -33.43 -14.78
N GLU A 408 29.91 -32.33 -14.18
CA GLU A 408 29.09 -31.12 -14.03
C GLU A 408 29.27 -30.15 -15.21
N GLN A 409 28.12 -29.74 -15.75
CA GLN A 409 27.83 -29.04 -17.00
C GLN A 409 28.89 -28.04 -17.51
N LYS A 410 29.34 -28.25 -18.75
CA LYS A 410 29.84 -27.18 -19.62
C LYS A 410 28.71 -26.18 -19.86
N ILE A 411 28.76 -25.00 -19.23
CA ILE A 411 28.06 -23.84 -19.77
C ILE A 411 28.87 -23.41 -21.00
N GLU A 412 28.26 -23.44 -22.18
CA GLU A 412 28.95 -23.04 -23.41
C GLU A 412 29.39 -21.57 -23.29
N GLU A 413 30.67 -21.29 -23.56
CA GLU A 413 31.24 -19.94 -23.51
C GLU A 413 30.47 -18.96 -24.42
N ALA A 414 29.89 -19.50 -25.51
CA ALA A 414 28.98 -18.78 -26.41
C ALA A 414 27.72 -18.25 -25.70
N GLU A 415 27.15 -18.99 -24.75
CA GLU A 415 25.95 -18.59 -24.00
C GLU A 415 26.27 -17.47 -22.98
N ILE A 416 27.46 -17.51 -22.37
CA ILE A 416 27.97 -16.47 -21.47
C ILE A 416 28.26 -15.19 -22.25
N LEU A 417 28.91 -15.29 -23.41
CA LEU A 417 29.15 -14.17 -24.32
C LEU A 417 27.85 -13.55 -24.83
N GLN A 418 26.86 -14.37 -25.16
CA GLN A 418 25.54 -13.89 -25.59
C GLN A 418 24.83 -13.11 -24.48
N LYS A 419 24.81 -13.64 -23.24
CA LYS A 419 24.20 -12.96 -22.08
C LYS A 419 24.94 -11.68 -21.69
N SER A 420 26.28 -11.69 -21.72
CA SER A 420 27.09 -10.49 -21.48
C SER A 420 26.82 -9.41 -22.53
N SER A 421 26.72 -9.78 -23.81
CA SER A 421 26.38 -8.84 -24.89
C SER A 421 24.96 -8.27 -24.73
N GLN A 422 23.99 -9.07 -24.29
CA GLN A 422 22.63 -8.60 -23.99
C GLN A 422 22.64 -7.57 -22.85
N ILE A 423 23.34 -7.84 -21.75
CA ILE A 423 23.48 -6.89 -20.62
C ILE A 423 24.14 -5.59 -21.09
N GLN A 424 25.19 -5.65 -21.92
CA GLN A 424 25.82 -4.46 -22.49
C GLN A 424 24.88 -3.64 -23.37
N GLN A 425 24.04 -4.30 -24.17
CA GLN A 425 23.01 -3.64 -24.97
C GLN A 425 21.97 -2.94 -24.09
N GLU A 426 21.50 -3.60 -23.02
CA GLU A 426 20.59 -3.00 -22.05
C GLU A 426 21.21 -1.78 -21.36
N ILE A 427 22.46 -1.87 -20.90
CA ILE A 427 23.20 -0.75 -20.33
C ILE A 427 23.26 0.42 -21.32
N LYS A 428 23.52 0.14 -22.60
CA LYS A 428 23.54 1.18 -23.64
C LYS A 428 22.17 1.86 -23.81
N ILE A 429 21.09 1.09 -23.85
CA ILE A 429 19.71 1.61 -23.95
C ILE A 429 19.39 2.48 -22.74
N HIS A 430 19.73 2.04 -21.54
CA HIS A 430 19.51 2.81 -20.31
C HIS A 430 20.35 4.10 -20.26
N ASN A 431 21.60 4.07 -20.75
CA ASN A 431 22.43 5.27 -20.88
C ASN A 431 21.87 6.28 -21.90
N GLU A 432 21.35 5.81 -23.04
CA GLU A 432 20.69 6.67 -24.03
C GLU A 432 19.41 7.31 -23.43
N ARG A 433 18.65 6.55 -22.63
CA ARG A 433 17.50 7.07 -21.89
C ARG A 433 17.94 8.10 -20.84
N LEU A 434 19.02 7.86 -20.12
CA LEU A 434 19.58 8.79 -19.13
C LEU A 434 20.00 10.11 -19.78
N ALA A 435 20.64 10.05 -20.96
CA ALA A 435 21.02 11.23 -21.72
C ALA A 435 19.81 12.07 -22.14
N LYS A 436 18.72 11.43 -22.58
CA LYS A 436 17.45 12.10 -22.90
C LYS A 436 16.84 12.79 -21.67
N ILE A 437 16.78 12.09 -20.53
CA ILE A 437 16.26 12.66 -19.28
C ILE A 437 17.10 13.85 -18.83
N THR A 438 18.43 13.74 -18.90
CA THR A 438 19.34 14.82 -18.51
C THR A 438 19.15 16.06 -19.39
N LYS A 439 19.02 15.87 -20.72
CA LYS A 439 18.72 16.97 -21.64
C LYS A 439 17.39 17.65 -21.31
N SER A 440 16.34 16.89 -21.02
CA SER A 440 15.04 17.43 -20.62
C SER A 440 15.08 18.16 -19.28
N LEU A 441 15.90 17.71 -18.32
CA LEU A 441 16.14 18.42 -17.07
C LEU A 441 16.80 19.78 -17.32
N ASP A 442 17.81 19.84 -18.18
CA ASP A 442 18.49 21.09 -18.53
C ASP A 442 17.52 22.08 -19.20
N GLU A 443 16.74 21.63 -20.18
CA GLU A 443 15.71 22.44 -20.85
C GLU A 443 14.67 22.98 -19.87
N LYS A 444 14.19 22.15 -18.95
CA LYS A 444 13.21 22.55 -17.92
C LYS A 444 13.82 23.50 -16.89
N SER A 445 15.10 23.34 -16.54
CA SER A 445 15.80 24.24 -15.60
C SER A 445 15.89 25.67 -16.12
N ILE A 446 16.12 25.83 -17.42
CA ILE A 446 16.13 27.14 -18.10
C ILE A 446 14.72 27.73 -18.07
N LEU A 447 13.70 26.92 -18.38
CA LEU A 447 12.31 27.37 -18.38
C LEU A 447 11.83 27.81 -16.99
N ILE A 448 12.21 27.09 -15.92
CA ILE A 448 11.93 27.47 -14.52
C ILE A 448 12.49 28.87 -14.26
N LYS A 449 13.74 29.14 -14.66
CA LYS A 449 14.39 30.44 -14.46
C LYS A 449 13.64 31.56 -15.20
N ASP A 450 13.21 31.33 -16.43
CA ASP A 450 12.49 32.31 -17.24
C ASP A 450 11.10 32.62 -16.69
N VAL A 451 10.33 31.59 -16.32
CA VAL A 451 8.98 31.75 -15.74
C VAL A 451 9.06 32.40 -14.37
N LYS A 452 10.03 32.01 -13.55
CA LYS A 452 10.28 32.64 -12.24
C LYS A 452 10.56 34.14 -12.38
N LYS A 453 11.40 34.53 -13.34
CA LYS A 453 11.69 35.94 -13.62
C LYS A 453 10.42 36.70 -14.03
N LYS A 454 9.58 36.12 -14.90
CA LYS A 454 8.29 36.74 -15.28
C LYS A 454 7.35 36.91 -14.10
N ALA A 455 7.25 35.91 -13.22
CA ALA A 455 6.45 36.01 -12.01
C ALA A 455 6.96 37.11 -11.06
N GLU A 456 8.29 37.24 -10.90
CA GLU A 456 8.91 38.32 -10.14
C GLU A 456 8.62 39.70 -10.77
N ASP A 457 8.69 39.83 -12.09
CA ASP A 457 8.35 41.06 -12.82
C ASP A 457 6.89 41.49 -12.59
N TYR A 458 5.94 40.56 -12.61
CA TYR A 458 4.54 40.87 -12.30
C TYR A 458 4.34 41.22 -10.83
N SER A 459 5.03 40.54 -9.91
CA SER A 459 4.97 40.88 -8.47
C SER A 459 5.46 42.31 -8.21
N ALA A 460 6.54 42.72 -8.88
CA ALA A 460 7.07 44.08 -8.78
C ALA A 460 6.07 45.11 -9.34
N LYS A 461 5.38 44.81 -10.45
CA LYS A 461 4.33 45.68 -11.01
C LYS A 461 3.12 45.82 -10.08
N ILE A 462 2.76 44.77 -9.35
CA ILE A 462 1.71 44.84 -8.32
C ILE A 462 2.16 45.78 -7.18
N SER A 463 3.40 45.65 -6.72
CA SER A 463 3.95 46.51 -5.65
C SER A 463 4.15 47.98 -6.05
N LEU A 464 4.39 48.26 -7.34
CA LEU A 464 4.57 49.61 -7.89
C LEU A 464 3.25 50.31 -8.25
N SER A 465 2.10 49.64 -8.09
CA SER A 465 0.81 50.21 -8.43
C SER A 465 0.45 51.39 -7.50
N PRO A 466 -0.07 52.51 -8.01
CA PRO A 466 -0.40 53.68 -7.18
C PRO A 466 -1.41 53.35 -6.09
N SER A 467 -1.21 53.91 -4.88
CA SER A 467 -2.21 53.81 -3.80
C SER A 467 -3.48 54.57 -4.19
N ILE A 468 -4.63 53.91 -4.00
CA ILE A 468 -5.97 54.47 -4.27
C ILE A 468 -6.54 55.14 -3.00
N GLU A 469 -5.82 55.11 -1.87
CA GLU A 469 -6.33 55.63 -0.59
C GLU A 469 -6.70 57.11 -0.65
N MET A 470 -5.87 57.95 -1.30
CA MET A 470 -6.14 59.39 -1.45
C MET A 470 -7.31 59.66 -2.40
N ASP A 471 -7.41 58.90 -3.50
CA ASP A 471 -8.51 59.02 -4.47
C ASP A 471 -9.85 58.57 -3.85
N ASN A 472 -9.85 57.49 -3.05
CA ASN A 472 -11.04 57.04 -2.31
C ASN A 472 -11.42 58.03 -1.20
N LYS A 473 -10.44 58.63 -0.52
CA LYS A 473 -10.71 59.67 0.47
C LYS A 473 -11.36 60.90 -0.17
N ARG A 474 -10.88 61.33 -1.34
CA ARG A 474 -11.49 62.43 -2.11
C ARG A 474 -12.88 62.08 -2.63
N LEU A 475 -13.13 60.83 -3.06
CA LEU A 475 -14.48 60.36 -3.41
C LEU A 475 -15.44 60.49 -2.22
N ASN A 476 -15.03 60.07 -1.02
CA ASN A 476 -15.83 60.22 0.19
C ASN A 476 -16.05 61.69 0.57
N GLU A 477 -15.03 62.56 0.42
CA GLU A 477 -15.17 64.01 0.65
C GLU A 477 -16.15 64.65 -0.34
N ILE A 478 -16.14 64.26 -1.62
CA ILE A 478 -17.11 64.72 -2.63
C ILE A 478 -18.51 64.19 -2.29
N GLU A 479 -18.64 62.95 -1.81
CA GLU A 479 -19.91 62.39 -1.33
C GLU A 479 -20.44 63.16 -0.10
N ASP A 480 -19.57 63.54 0.84
CA ASP A 480 -19.91 64.37 2.00
C ASP A 480 -20.28 65.81 1.60
N GLU A 481 -19.60 66.41 0.62
CA GLU A 481 -19.91 67.73 0.05
C GLU A 481 -21.27 67.72 -0.68
N ILE A 482 -21.54 66.67 -1.48
CA ILE A 482 -22.84 66.45 -2.13
C ILE A 482 -23.95 66.25 -1.07
N ALA A 483 -23.66 65.51 0.01
CA ALA A 483 -24.60 65.30 1.11
C ALA A 483 -24.87 66.58 1.92
N LEU A 484 -23.89 67.48 2.08
CA LEU A 484 -24.08 68.79 2.72
C LEU A 484 -24.95 69.72 1.87
N ILE A 485 -24.74 69.74 0.55
CA ILE A 485 -25.57 70.47 -0.42
C ILE A 485 -27.01 69.91 -0.44
N ALA A 486 -27.17 68.60 -0.27
CA ALA A 486 -28.48 67.96 -0.12
C ALA A 486 -29.18 68.34 1.20
N ARG A 487 -28.46 68.39 2.33
CA ARG A 487 -28.99 68.83 3.64
C ARG A 487 -29.45 70.29 3.68
N GLU A 488 -28.86 71.18 2.87
CA GLU A 488 -29.36 72.56 2.73
C GLU A 488 -30.66 72.64 1.91
N ARG A 489 -30.87 71.72 0.95
CA ARG A 489 -32.13 71.60 0.19
C ARG A 489 -33.28 71.07 1.05
N GLU A 490 -33.02 70.18 2.02
CA GLU A 490 -34.03 69.62 2.93
C GLU A 490 -34.73 70.66 3.83
N LYS A 491 -34.13 71.86 4.04
CA LYS A 491 -34.80 72.93 4.82
C LYS A 491 -35.96 73.61 4.09
N HIS A 492 -36.10 73.38 2.79
CA HIS A 492 -37.25 73.84 2.03
C HIS A 492 -37.71 72.76 1.06
N LYS A 493 -38.89 72.21 1.37
CA LYS A 493 -39.82 71.46 0.49
C LYS A 493 -39.85 69.95 0.74
N ASP A 494 -40.37 69.66 1.92
CA ASP A 494 -41.03 68.41 2.30
C ASP A 494 -41.86 67.77 1.17
N LYS A 495 -41.72 66.44 1.04
CA LYS A 495 -42.52 65.47 0.27
C LYS A 495 -42.26 65.32 -1.24
N VAL A 496 -41.04 64.91 -1.66
CA VAL A 496 -40.79 64.22 -2.97
C VAL A 496 -39.71 63.11 -2.91
N GLU A 497 -38.78 63.11 -1.95
CA GLU A 497 -37.57 62.24 -1.94
C GLU A 497 -37.79 60.72 -1.95
N LYS A 498 -38.86 60.23 -1.33
CA LYS A 498 -39.04 58.79 -1.08
C LYS A 498 -39.23 57.94 -2.36
N LYS A 499 -39.55 58.57 -3.50
CA LYS A 499 -39.81 57.88 -4.77
C LYS A 499 -38.54 57.61 -5.58
N GLU A 500 -37.55 58.52 -5.56
CA GLU A 500 -36.32 58.37 -6.35
C GLU A 500 -35.37 57.32 -5.76
N GLU A 501 -35.36 57.16 -4.43
CA GLU A 501 -34.62 56.09 -3.74
C GLU A 501 -35.14 54.71 -4.12
N LEU A 502 -36.46 54.53 -4.17
CA LEU A 502 -37.10 53.26 -4.54
C LEU A 502 -36.83 52.87 -6.00
N ILE A 503 -36.72 53.83 -6.93
CA ILE A 503 -36.36 53.56 -8.33
C ILE A 503 -34.90 53.10 -8.45
N LYS A 504 -33.98 53.71 -7.68
CA LYS A 504 -32.58 53.29 -7.65
C LYS A 504 -32.43 51.89 -7.04
N GLU A 505 -33.14 51.61 -5.95
CA GLU A 505 -33.18 50.28 -5.32
C GLU A 505 -33.74 49.22 -6.29
N GLN A 506 -34.81 49.54 -7.03
CA GLN A 506 -35.37 48.66 -8.06
C GLN A 506 -34.36 48.28 -9.15
N ALA A 507 -33.57 49.25 -9.64
CA ALA A 507 -32.59 49.01 -10.70
C ALA A 507 -31.44 48.11 -10.25
N VAL A 508 -30.96 48.29 -9.00
CA VAL A 508 -29.90 47.45 -8.41
C VAL A 508 -30.40 46.02 -8.19
N LEU A 509 -31.60 45.85 -7.62
CA LEU A 509 -32.20 44.54 -7.38
C LEU A 509 -32.46 43.78 -8.69
N ASN A 510 -32.92 44.47 -9.74
CA ASN A 510 -33.15 43.85 -11.04
C ASN A 510 -31.84 43.39 -11.71
N PHE A 511 -30.78 44.19 -11.62
CA PHE A 511 -29.46 43.82 -12.14
C PHE A 511 -28.90 42.57 -11.44
N GLN A 512 -29.00 42.52 -10.10
CA GLN A 512 -28.57 41.35 -9.31
C GLN A 512 -29.39 40.09 -9.64
N LEU A 513 -30.71 40.23 -9.85
CA LEU A 513 -31.57 39.12 -10.29
C LEU A 513 -31.25 38.64 -11.71
N GLU A 514 -30.86 39.54 -12.63
CA GLU A 514 -30.39 39.15 -13.97
C GLU A 514 -29.02 38.45 -13.94
N GLU A 515 -28.10 38.88 -13.08
CA GLU A 515 -26.77 38.28 -12.95
C GLU A 515 -26.86 36.83 -12.41
N ILE A 516 -27.74 36.59 -11.43
CA ILE A 516 -28.04 35.25 -10.91
C ILE A 516 -28.67 34.36 -12.00
N LYS A 517 -29.51 34.93 -12.88
CA LYS A 517 -30.07 34.20 -14.04
C LYS A 517 -29.00 33.88 -15.10
N ARG A 518 -28.04 34.78 -15.36
CA ARG A 518 -26.98 34.57 -16.35
C ARG A 518 -25.90 33.58 -15.89
N ASN A 519 -25.70 33.42 -14.58
CA ASN A 519 -24.76 32.46 -14.00
C ASN A 519 -25.34 31.05 -13.77
N GLN A 520 -26.57 30.78 -14.22
CA GLN A 520 -27.11 29.42 -14.24
C GLN A 520 -26.67 28.69 -15.53
N SER A 521 -25.95 27.58 -15.35
CA SER A 521 -25.65 26.52 -16.33
C SER A 521 -24.64 26.83 -17.45
N THR A 522 -23.38 26.44 -17.24
CA THR A 522 -22.52 25.95 -18.36
C THR A 522 -21.24 25.23 -17.92
N ILE A 523 -20.60 25.59 -16.79
CA ILE A 523 -19.25 25.07 -16.48
C ILE A 523 -19.27 23.73 -15.70
N ILE A 524 -20.34 23.40 -14.98
CA ILE A 524 -20.41 22.22 -14.10
C ILE A 524 -20.92 20.94 -14.81
N SER A 525 -21.64 21.10 -15.93
CA SER A 525 -22.18 19.98 -16.71
C SER A 525 -21.07 19.11 -17.31
N ASP A 526 -20.10 19.74 -17.96
CA ASP A 526 -19.09 19.03 -18.76
C ASP A 526 -18.12 18.21 -17.88
N GLU A 527 -17.77 18.71 -16.68
CA GLU A 527 -16.91 17.99 -15.73
C GLU A 527 -17.63 16.76 -15.14
N LEU A 528 -18.91 16.91 -14.80
CA LEU A 528 -19.74 15.83 -14.29
C LEU A 528 -19.98 14.76 -15.35
N ASP A 529 -20.21 15.17 -16.61
CA ASP A 529 -20.38 14.26 -17.74
C ASP A 529 -19.10 13.46 -18.02
N ASN A 530 -17.93 14.10 -17.97
CA ASN A 530 -16.64 13.42 -18.10
C ASN A 530 -16.42 12.40 -16.97
N LEU A 531 -16.69 12.76 -15.72
CA LEU A 531 -16.55 11.83 -14.58
C LEU A 531 -17.53 10.66 -14.65
N ASN A 532 -18.79 10.91 -15.04
CA ASN A 532 -19.77 9.85 -15.26
C ASN A 532 -19.36 8.91 -16.40
N PHE A 533 -18.75 9.45 -17.45
CA PHE A 533 -18.19 8.63 -18.52
C PHE A 533 -17.02 7.78 -18.01
N LYS A 534 -16.04 8.37 -17.32
CA LYS A 534 -14.91 7.64 -16.73
C LYS A 534 -15.38 6.51 -15.82
N LYS A 535 -16.41 6.77 -15.01
CA LYS A 535 -17.08 5.74 -14.18
C LYS A 535 -17.62 4.59 -15.02
N THR A 536 -18.30 4.88 -16.12
CA THR A 536 -18.89 3.86 -17.02
C THR A 536 -17.81 2.98 -17.65
N VAL A 537 -16.69 3.57 -18.10
CA VAL A 537 -15.54 2.83 -18.63
C VAL A 537 -14.95 1.89 -17.58
N LEU A 538 -14.73 2.39 -16.35
CA LEU A 538 -14.21 1.59 -15.24
C LEU A 538 -15.18 0.46 -14.84
N GLU A 539 -16.48 0.71 -14.83
CA GLU A 539 -17.52 -0.31 -14.58
C GLU A 539 -17.48 -1.42 -15.63
N PHE A 540 -17.39 -1.07 -16.90
CA PHE A 540 -17.28 -2.02 -17.99
C PHE A 540 -16.00 -2.86 -17.87
N ALA A 541 -14.86 -2.22 -17.67
CA ALA A 541 -13.56 -2.88 -17.54
C ALA A 541 -13.53 -3.83 -16.34
N LEU A 542 -14.03 -3.40 -15.17
CA LEU A 542 -14.13 -4.24 -13.98
C LEU A 542 -15.02 -5.46 -14.23
N SER A 543 -16.19 -5.28 -14.83
CA SER A 543 -17.08 -6.41 -15.15
C SER A 543 -16.44 -7.39 -16.13
N ALA A 544 -15.74 -6.90 -17.15
CA ALA A 544 -15.02 -7.74 -18.11
C ALA A 544 -13.89 -8.53 -17.44
N LEU A 545 -13.11 -7.88 -16.57
CA LEU A 545 -12.03 -8.54 -15.82
C LEU A 545 -12.56 -9.56 -14.82
N GLU A 546 -13.65 -9.27 -14.11
CA GLU A 546 -14.27 -10.20 -13.17
C GLU A 546 -14.79 -11.47 -13.87
N LYS A 547 -15.44 -11.31 -15.04
CA LYS A 547 -15.85 -12.44 -15.87
C LYS A 547 -14.66 -13.27 -16.35
N LYS A 548 -13.61 -12.60 -16.83
CA LYS A 548 -12.38 -13.27 -17.28
C LYS A 548 -11.70 -14.01 -16.12
N ARG A 549 -11.65 -13.40 -14.93
CA ARG A 549 -11.10 -13.99 -13.71
C ARG A 549 -11.86 -15.26 -13.30
N SER A 550 -13.19 -15.22 -13.33
CA SER A 550 -14.02 -16.40 -13.04
C SER A 550 -13.69 -17.60 -13.94
N LEU A 551 -13.49 -17.34 -15.24
CA LEU A 551 -13.08 -18.38 -16.20
C LEU A 551 -11.66 -18.90 -15.95
N LEU A 552 -10.69 -18.00 -15.72
CA LEU A 552 -9.29 -18.37 -15.49
C LEU A 552 -9.11 -19.17 -14.19
N ASN A 553 -9.90 -18.86 -13.16
CA ASN A 553 -9.70 -19.42 -11.82
C ASN A 553 -10.55 -20.66 -11.55
N LYS A 554 -11.39 -21.08 -12.50
CA LYS A 554 -12.29 -22.23 -12.32
C LYS A 554 -11.56 -23.51 -11.93
N ASP A 555 -10.39 -23.76 -12.53
CA ASP A 555 -9.58 -24.96 -12.25
C ASP A 555 -8.98 -24.94 -10.83
N ILE A 556 -8.29 -23.85 -10.46
CA ILE A 556 -7.67 -23.71 -9.12
C ILE A 556 -8.71 -23.74 -7.99
N LEU A 557 -9.85 -23.07 -8.19
CA LEU A 557 -10.93 -23.07 -7.19
C LEU A 557 -11.58 -24.45 -7.08
N GLY A 558 -11.81 -25.15 -8.20
CA GLY A 558 -12.34 -26.51 -8.18
C GLY A 558 -11.42 -27.51 -7.48
N LYS A 559 -10.10 -27.37 -7.66
CA LYS A 559 -9.10 -28.16 -6.91
C LYS A 559 -9.17 -27.85 -5.41
N LEU A 560 -9.22 -26.57 -5.05
CA LEU A 560 -9.32 -26.15 -3.66
C LEU A 560 -10.61 -26.64 -3.00
N GLU A 561 -11.76 -26.55 -3.67
CA GLU A 561 -13.06 -27.08 -3.21
C GLU A 561 -12.97 -28.58 -2.89
N ALA A 562 -12.33 -29.35 -3.76
CA ALA A 562 -12.13 -30.79 -3.56
C ALA A 562 -11.21 -31.10 -2.37
N LEU A 563 -10.12 -30.34 -2.20
CA LEU A 563 -9.21 -30.46 -1.05
C LEU A 563 -9.92 -30.12 0.26
N ILE A 564 -10.67 -29.01 0.29
CA ILE A 564 -11.43 -28.61 1.49
C ILE A 564 -12.44 -29.68 1.85
N LEU A 565 -13.20 -30.20 0.88
CA LEU A 565 -14.19 -31.25 1.14
C LEU A 565 -13.52 -32.51 1.71
N LYS A 566 -12.36 -32.91 1.20
CA LYS A 566 -11.59 -34.06 1.69
C LYS A 566 -11.16 -33.85 3.15
N GLU A 567 -10.56 -32.70 3.46
CA GLU A 567 -10.04 -32.41 4.81
C GLU A 567 -11.16 -32.17 5.83
N VAL A 568 -12.24 -31.49 5.46
CA VAL A 568 -13.44 -31.31 6.30
C VAL A 568 -14.02 -32.68 6.71
N ASN A 569 -14.15 -33.60 5.74
CA ASN A 569 -14.61 -34.96 6.03
C ASN A 569 -13.63 -35.76 6.88
N ALA A 570 -12.32 -35.64 6.63
CA ALA A 570 -11.27 -36.27 7.44
C ALA A 570 -11.33 -35.78 8.89
N PHE A 571 -11.70 -34.51 9.10
CA PHE A 571 -11.78 -33.91 10.43
C PHE A 571 -13.10 -34.18 11.16
N GLY A 572 -13.93 -35.09 10.62
CA GLY A 572 -15.13 -35.58 11.27
C GLY A 572 -16.42 -34.87 10.89
N LEU A 573 -16.39 -33.88 9.99
CA LEU A 573 -17.58 -33.19 9.46
C LEU A 573 -18.21 -33.98 8.30
N LYS A 574 -18.51 -35.26 8.54
CA LYS A 574 -19.03 -36.20 7.51
C LYS A 574 -20.39 -35.83 6.92
N SER A 575 -21.11 -34.92 7.57
CA SER A 575 -22.39 -34.38 7.12
C SER A 575 -22.24 -33.41 5.93
N ILE A 576 -21.03 -32.89 5.69
CA ILE A 576 -20.74 -31.98 4.58
C ILE A 576 -20.44 -32.80 3.32
N THR A 577 -21.34 -32.71 2.34
CA THR A 577 -21.27 -33.48 1.09
C THR A 577 -20.65 -32.69 -0.06
N LYS A 578 -20.67 -31.36 0.02
CA LYS A 578 -20.16 -30.47 -1.02
C LYS A 578 -19.63 -29.17 -0.43
N VAL A 579 -18.56 -28.67 -1.02
CA VAL A 579 -17.99 -27.33 -0.76
C VAL A 579 -17.98 -26.56 -2.08
N ILE A 580 -18.41 -25.31 -2.05
CA ILE A 580 -18.40 -24.40 -3.20
C ILE A 580 -17.80 -23.07 -2.75
N ILE A 581 -16.94 -22.49 -3.58
CA ILE A 581 -16.43 -21.14 -3.42
C ILE A 581 -17.21 -20.23 -4.36
N SER A 582 -17.94 -19.27 -3.80
CA SER A 582 -18.76 -18.34 -4.60
C SER A 582 -17.89 -17.41 -5.47
N GLU A 583 -18.49 -16.69 -6.42
CA GLU A 583 -17.79 -15.64 -7.19
C GLU A 583 -17.24 -14.51 -6.28
N LYS A 584 -17.79 -14.40 -5.08
CA LYS A 584 -17.32 -13.48 -4.04
C LYS A 584 -16.23 -14.07 -3.15
N TYR A 585 -15.80 -15.31 -3.40
CA TYR A 585 -14.86 -16.10 -2.60
C TYR A 585 -15.36 -16.43 -1.18
N GLU A 586 -16.67 -16.60 -1.03
CA GLU A 586 -17.28 -17.10 0.21
C GLU A 586 -17.41 -18.62 0.13
N LEU A 587 -17.08 -19.32 1.22
CA LEU A 587 -17.25 -20.76 1.31
C LEU A 587 -18.69 -21.11 1.66
N ILE A 588 -19.30 -21.95 0.82
CA ILE A 588 -20.65 -22.47 0.97
C ILE A 588 -20.54 -23.99 1.13
N TYR A 589 -21.06 -24.49 2.24
CA TYR A 589 -21.11 -25.92 2.56
C TYR A 589 -22.51 -26.46 2.28
N THR A 590 -22.61 -27.67 1.75
CA THR A 590 -23.89 -28.40 1.68
C THR A 590 -23.92 -29.45 2.78
N GLN A 591 -24.74 -29.21 3.81
CA GLN A 591 -24.93 -30.09 4.95
C GLN A 591 -26.38 -30.56 4.97
N ASN A 592 -26.60 -31.88 4.91
CA ASN A 592 -27.95 -32.47 4.85
C ASN A 592 -28.85 -31.83 3.78
N ASP A 593 -28.33 -31.67 2.56
CA ASP A 593 -28.99 -31.01 1.41
C ASP A 593 -29.34 -29.52 1.59
N VAL A 594 -28.87 -28.88 2.67
CA VAL A 594 -29.03 -27.44 2.91
C VAL A 594 -27.71 -26.71 2.69
N GLN A 595 -27.75 -25.58 2.00
CA GLN A 595 -26.59 -24.70 1.85
C GLN A 595 -26.45 -23.79 3.07
N ILE A 596 -25.28 -23.82 3.69
CA ILE A 596 -24.93 -23.02 4.86
C ILE A 596 -23.58 -22.34 4.65
N GLY A 597 -23.38 -21.18 5.27
CA GLY A 597 -22.09 -20.49 5.31
C GLY A 597 -21.22 -20.94 6.48
N PHE A 598 -19.99 -20.44 6.54
CA PHE A 598 -19.09 -20.73 7.66
C PHE A 598 -19.64 -20.25 9.01
N ASN A 599 -20.29 -19.09 9.04
CA ASN A 599 -20.81 -18.49 10.27
C ASN A 599 -22.01 -19.27 10.85
N ASP A 600 -22.64 -20.14 10.06
CA ASP A 600 -23.76 -20.99 10.47
C ASP A 600 -23.32 -22.30 11.13
N LEU A 601 -22.02 -22.63 11.08
CA LEU A 601 -21.44 -23.80 11.73
C LEU A 601 -21.38 -23.60 13.25
N SER A 602 -21.47 -24.68 14.03
CA SER A 602 -21.20 -24.60 15.47
C SER A 602 -19.73 -24.29 15.76
N GLU A 603 -19.40 -23.75 16.94
CA GLU A 603 -18.02 -23.33 17.29
C GLU A 603 -16.97 -24.45 17.08
N GLY A 604 -17.29 -25.69 17.47
CA GLY A 604 -16.40 -26.84 17.22
C GLY A 604 -16.26 -27.21 15.74
N GLU A 605 -17.32 -27.04 14.95
CA GLU A 605 -17.29 -27.27 13.50
C GLU A 605 -16.52 -26.15 12.76
N LYS A 606 -16.64 -24.90 13.21
CA LYS A 606 -15.89 -23.75 12.70
C LYS A 606 -14.38 -23.98 12.80
N LEU A 607 -13.89 -24.41 13.98
CA LEU A 607 -12.47 -24.70 14.19
C LEU A 607 -11.95 -25.73 13.18
N ARG A 608 -12.66 -26.85 13.01
CA ARG A 608 -12.29 -27.92 12.08
C ARG A 608 -12.37 -27.49 10.63
N ALA A 609 -13.44 -26.80 10.23
CA ALA A 609 -13.57 -26.27 8.88
C ALA A 609 -12.46 -25.26 8.56
N LYS A 610 -12.10 -24.42 9.53
CA LYS A 610 -11.00 -23.45 9.40
C LYS A 610 -9.64 -24.14 9.27
N LEU A 611 -9.36 -25.15 10.09
CA LEU A 611 -8.16 -25.98 9.98
C LEU A 611 -8.08 -26.63 8.60
N ALA A 612 -9.17 -27.25 8.15
CA ALA A 612 -9.26 -27.91 6.85
C ALA A 612 -9.00 -26.94 5.71
N PHE A 613 -9.53 -25.73 5.81
CA PHE A 613 -9.31 -24.66 4.84
C PHE A 613 -7.84 -24.25 4.72
N TYR A 614 -7.18 -23.89 5.83
CA TYR A 614 -5.76 -23.48 5.80
C TYR A 614 -4.84 -24.63 5.36
N LEU A 615 -5.14 -25.86 5.79
CA LEU A 615 -4.40 -27.03 5.32
C LEU A 615 -4.59 -27.23 3.82
N SER A 616 -5.80 -27.05 3.30
CA SER A 616 -6.09 -27.18 1.86
C SER A 616 -5.35 -26.12 1.04
N LEU A 617 -5.14 -24.91 1.56
CA LEU A 617 -4.31 -23.89 0.91
C LEU A 617 -2.85 -24.34 0.78
N ILE A 618 -2.32 -25.03 1.80
CA ILE A 618 -0.96 -25.58 1.77
C ILE A 618 -0.89 -26.79 0.83
N GLN A 619 -1.89 -27.68 0.87
CA GLN A 619 -1.96 -28.84 -0.02
C GLN A 619 -2.09 -28.44 -1.49
N LEU A 620 -2.78 -27.35 -1.80
CA LEU A 620 -2.87 -26.83 -3.16
C LEU A 620 -1.48 -26.50 -3.73
N ASP A 621 -0.58 -25.99 -2.89
CA ASP A 621 0.80 -25.73 -3.28
C ASP A 621 1.62 -27.03 -3.37
N ILE A 622 1.51 -27.91 -2.38
CA ILE A 622 2.22 -29.19 -2.34
C ILE A 622 1.83 -30.12 -3.51
N GLU A 623 0.53 -30.38 -3.69
CA GLU A 623 0.00 -31.39 -4.61
C GLU A 623 -0.16 -30.86 -6.03
N HIS A 624 -0.36 -29.55 -6.20
CA HIS A 624 -0.65 -28.95 -7.50
C HIS A 624 0.32 -27.84 -7.92
N SER A 625 1.29 -27.46 -7.08
CA SER A 625 2.19 -26.32 -7.34
C SER A 625 1.41 -25.02 -7.62
N LEU A 626 0.29 -24.83 -6.92
CA LEU A 626 -0.60 -23.68 -7.03
C LEU A 626 -0.74 -22.94 -5.70
N GLY A 627 -0.77 -21.62 -5.75
CA GLY A 627 -0.83 -20.75 -4.57
C GLY A 627 0.54 -20.29 -4.08
N ARG A 628 0.53 -19.46 -3.04
CA ARG A 628 1.69 -18.71 -2.53
C ARG A 628 1.76 -18.73 -1.01
N HIS A 629 1.07 -19.66 -0.35
CA HIS A 629 1.11 -19.77 1.10
C HIS A 629 2.51 -20.22 1.57
N PRO A 630 3.15 -19.58 2.57
CA PRO A 630 4.51 -19.91 3.01
C PRO A 630 4.71 -21.29 3.66
N ARG A 631 3.70 -22.17 3.66
CA ARG A 631 3.67 -23.49 4.33
C ARG A 631 4.02 -23.48 5.83
N PHE A 632 3.88 -22.33 6.47
CA PHE A 632 4.07 -22.14 7.90
C PHE A 632 2.77 -21.69 8.55
N LEU A 633 2.38 -22.31 9.66
CA LEU A 633 1.20 -21.94 10.45
C LEU A 633 1.51 -21.94 11.95
N ILE A 634 0.83 -21.07 12.69
CA ILE A 634 0.86 -21.03 14.15
C ILE A 634 -0.58 -21.13 14.65
N PHE A 635 -0.88 -22.17 15.41
CA PHE A 635 -2.12 -22.35 16.16
C PHE A 635 -1.86 -22.08 17.64
N ASP A 636 -2.33 -20.94 18.13
CA ASP A 636 -2.30 -20.65 19.57
C ASP A 636 -3.59 -21.11 20.22
N SER A 637 -3.46 -22.13 21.07
CA SER A 637 -4.53 -22.73 21.87
C SER A 637 -5.69 -23.31 21.05
N PRO A 638 -5.43 -24.25 20.11
CA PRO A 638 -6.53 -24.95 19.45
C PRO A 638 -7.28 -25.79 20.50
N GLY A 639 -8.59 -25.59 20.61
CA GLY A 639 -9.46 -26.39 21.49
C GLY A 639 -9.94 -25.73 22.79
N SER A 640 -9.62 -24.46 23.08
CA SER A 640 -10.26 -23.73 24.20
C SER A 640 -11.79 -23.60 24.05
N GLU A 641 -12.29 -23.75 22.83
CA GLU A 641 -13.70 -23.66 22.45
C GLU A 641 -14.36 -25.05 22.31
N GLU A 642 -13.57 -26.12 22.29
CA GLU A 642 -14.05 -27.49 22.04
C GLU A 642 -14.46 -28.14 23.38
N MET A 643 -15.70 -27.88 23.80
CA MET A 643 -16.23 -28.27 25.11
C MET A 643 -16.44 -29.78 25.33
N VAL A 644 -16.16 -30.63 24.33
CA VAL A 644 -16.40 -32.08 24.39
C VAL A 644 -15.06 -32.85 24.41
N PRO A 645 -14.71 -33.56 25.50
CA PRO A 645 -13.43 -34.29 25.62
C PRO A 645 -13.15 -35.33 24.54
N GLN A 646 -14.20 -35.97 23.99
CA GLN A 646 -14.07 -36.95 22.90
C GLN A 646 -13.66 -36.28 21.57
N HIS A 647 -14.04 -35.02 21.37
CA HIS A 647 -13.74 -34.23 20.19
C HIS A 647 -12.29 -33.71 20.21
N LEU A 648 -11.77 -33.37 21.40
CA LEU A 648 -10.37 -33.01 21.61
C LEU A 648 -9.38 -34.14 21.26
N LYS A 649 -9.73 -35.41 21.54
CA LYS A 649 -8.94 -36.56 21.10
C LYS A 649 -8.89 -36.68 19.58
N GLY A 650 -10.02 -36.46 18.91
CA GLY A 650 -10.09 -36.43 17.45
C GLY A 650 -9.22 -35.33 16.85
N LEU A 651 -9.14 -34.15 17.49
CA LEU A 651 -8.27 -33.07 17.04
C LEU A 651 -6.77 -33.43 17.13
N ALA A 652 -6.35 -34.12 18.20
CA ALA A 652 -4.98 -34.61 18.31
C ALA A 652 -4.67 -35.68 17.25
N GLU A 653 -5.60 -36.59 16.97
CA GLU A 653 -5.45 -37.58 15.88
C GLU A 653 -5.33 -36.90 14.50
N ILE A 654 -6.11 -35.84 14.26
CA ILE A 654 -6.01 -35.02 13.05
C ILE A 654 -4.62 -34.41 12.89
N PHE A 655 -4.11 -33.73 13.92
CA PHE A 655 -2.76 -33.17 13.85
C PHE A 655 -1.70 -34.25 13.67
N LYS A 656 -1.88 -35.42 14.27
CA LYS A 656 -0.98 -36.56 14.07
C LYS A 656 -1.00 -37.05 12.62
N ASP A 657 -2.18 -37.16 11.99
CA ASP A 657 -2.30 -37.50 10.57
C ASP A 657 -1.60 -36.45 9.68
N ILE A 658 -1.83 -35.16 9.96
CA ILE A 658 -1.18 -34.06 9.24
C ILE A 658 0.33 -34.15 9.37
N ASN A 659 0.85 -34.37 10.58
CA ASN A 659 2.28 -34.52 10.81
C ASN A 659 2.83 -35.69 9.99
N ASN A 660 2.19 -36.86 10.03
CA ASN A 660 2.65 -38.04 9.29
C ASN A 660 2.64 -37.84 7.77
N ARG A 661 1.65 -37.11 7.24
CA ARG A 661 1.50 -36.88 5.80
C ARG A 661 2.46 -35.84 5.25
N PHE A 662 2.70 -34.77 6.00
CA PHE A 662 3.35 -33.56 5.49
C PHE A 662 4.58 -33.13 6.29
N GLU A 663 5.12 -34.00 7.14
CA GLU A 663 6.26 -33.73 8.01
C GLU A 663 7.40 -32.95 7.35
N LYS A 664 7.73 -33.28 6.10
CA LYS A 664 8.88 -32.69 5.37
C LYS A 664 8.54 -31.45 4.56
N GLU A 665 7.27 -31.09 4.47
CA GLU A 665 6.76 -30.12 3.49
C GLU A 665 6.09 -28.91 4.12
N LEU A 666 5.73 -28.98 5.41
CA LEU A 666 5.15 -27.88 6.17
C LEU A 666 5.77 -27.76 7.57
N GLN A 667 5.55 -26.61 8.20
CA GLN A 667 5.86 -26.40 9.61
C GLN A 667 4.63 -25.80 10.31
N ILE A 668 4.19 -26.44 11.40
CA ILE A 668 3.06 -25.97 12.21
C ILE A 668 3.50 -25.85 13.66
N PHE A 669 3.27 -24.69 14.27
CA PHE A 669 3.48 -24.50 15.70
C PHE A 669 2.15 -24.55 16.44
N VAL A 670 2.07 -25.39 17.47
CA VAL A 670 0.87 -25.55 18.29
C VAL A 670 1.18 -25.22 19.73
N GLY A 671 0.52 -24.20 20.28
CA GLY A 671 0.54 -23.94 21.71
C GLY A 671 -0.71 -24.53 22.33
N SER A 672 -0.61 -25.45 23.29
CA SER A 672 -1.80 -26.05 23.92
C SER A 672 -1.62 -26.17 25.43
N ALA A 673 -2.74 -26.23 26.15
CA ALA A 673 -2.78 -26.64 27.56
C ALA A 673 -3.11 -28.13 27.72
N LEU A 674 -3.54 -28.79 26.63
CA LEU A 674 -3.97 -30.18 26.63
C LEU A 674 -2.76 -31.10 26.56
N ARG A 675 -2.64 -32.00 27.54
CA ARG A 675 -1.50 -32.94 27.65
C ARG A 675 -1.61 -34.05 26.61
N GLU A 676 -2.80 -34.33 26.10
CA GLU A 676 -3.11 -35.30 25.04
C GLU A 676 -2.39 -34.98 23.73
N PHE A 677 -2.02 -33.71 23.51
CA PHE A 677 -1.29 -33.26 22.32
C PHE A 677 0.17 -33.72 22.31
N SER A 678 0.67 -34.30 23.41
CA SER A 678 2.04 -34.81 23.51
C SER A 678 2.35 -35.97 22.55
N GLN A 679 1.33 -36.65 22.04
CA GLN A 679 1.49 -37.83 21.16
C GLN A 679 1.36 -37.53 19.67
N ILE A 680 1.25 -36.25 19.30
CA ILE A 680 1.06 -35.80 17.92
C ILE A 680 2.35 -35.90 17.10
N THR A 681 3.49 -35.63 17.74
CA THR A 681 4.81 -35.54 17.11
C THR A 681 5.86 -36.19 18.01
N ASP A 682 7.09 -36.25 17.52
CA ASP A 682 8.20 -36.85 18.26
C ASP A 682 8.62 -36.01 19.48
N GLU A 683 9.35 -36.63 20.43
CA GLU A 683 9.75 -36.00 21.69
C GLU A 683 10.65 -34.77 21.48
N ASP A 684 11.47 -34.76 20.44
CA ASP A 684 12.36 -33.64 20.09
C ASP A 684 11.61 -32.38 19.64
N ARG A 685 10.35 -32.55 19.21
CA ARG A 685 9.42 -31.51 18.75
C ARG A 685 8.33 -31.17 19.76
N THR A 686 8.36 -31.81 20.93
CA THR A 686 7.34 -31.65 21.98
C THR A 686 7.94 -31.03 23.24
N PHE A 687 7.56 -29.78 23.52
CA PHE A 687 8.03 -29.01 24.66
C PHE A 687 7.00 -29.02 25.78
N ILE A 688 7.19 -29.92 26.74
CA ILE A 688 6.27 -30.10 27.88
C ILE A 688 6.86 -29.46 29.13
N LYS A 689 6.11 -28.53 29.75
CA LYS A 689 6.42 -27.98 31.09
C LYS A 689 5.55 -28.63 32.15
N LYS A 690 6.06 -28.81 33.37
CA LYS A 690 5.23 -29.35 34.47
C LYS A 690 4.10 -28.38 34.81
N GLU A 691 3.14 -28.85 35.60
CA GLU A 691 2.12 -27.96 36.18
C GLU A 691 2.81 -26.78 36.88
N ASP A 692 2.26 -25.60 36.65
CA ASP A 692 2.74 -24.31 37.14
C ASP A 692 4.08 -23.77 36.60
N GLU A 693 4.84 -24.54 35.82
CA GLU A 693 6.09 -24.09 35.23
C GLU A 693 5.87 -23.12 34.05
N PHE A 694 6.71 -22.07 33.97
CA PHE A 694 6.75 -21.15 32.84
C PHE A 694 7.58 -21.72 31.69
N VAL A 695 7.27 -21.32 30.46
CA VAL A 695 8.02 -21.78 29.29
C VAL A 695 9.42 -21.16 29.23
N PHE A 696 9.60 -19.96 29.80
CA PHE A 696 10.86 -19.22 29.92
C PHE A 696 10.86 -18.26 31.12
#